data_AF-A0A971FB58-F1
#
_entry.id   AF-A0A971FB58-F1
#
_cell.length_a   1.000
_cell.length_b   1.000
_cell.length_c   1.000
_cell.angle_alpha   90.00
_cell.angle_beta   90.00
_cell.angle_gamma   90.00
#
_symmetry.space_group_name_H-M   'P 1'
#
loop_
_entity.id
_entity.type
_entity.pdbx_description
1 polymer ?
#
loop_
_entity_poly.entity_id
_entity_poly.type
_entity_poly.pdbx_seq_one_letter_code
_entity_poly.pdbx_strand_id
1 'polypeptide(L)'
;MLSPRIRTALAAAACLLLAGAGTAQGSAGVVGRRLNVPTQWADLPAFLQIVTESWNRVVAVPYIVYMPERDRVLMLVSCDYPHQAMVLWSDDRGTTWSEPKYVHTGADGIGDTGMGTSLTYLGGGRVMLAAGQHWFSSDYGETWGDPCEIPPAPDGKPWNLWDPLWVDRDPKTGAVTRLIQTGYTMDHEHYTSGRGPGYSTGHIRFSGDGGRTWSAGVKVPEWSGVSEVALARAQNGDLVAACRTDIPARFQGETLDHYEGLSVSVSKDDGATWSVPRRLYDWGRHHPSLVLLPTGDLVMTYVVRKGYTDTADGFPQFGVEAVVSRDHGATWDLDHKAILHSWAGNRKGPNAWWPSSQATSTVLLPDGFLLTAFGTGYRSRPNAQGQSAPRDVGLIQWTLRDAPLTPCRTLADAAPESDLRNVFDPAPRPPAKPVATLRLRLPEDAGPVMRRAAEIAAREIMRRAPVRVLQSGEAELTVTLGINTSLPWEGFELHSMKEEVLIRGGDDLGVLYGVGKFLRTARYGPEGFTEGGWEGTALPQGAFRAVYAATHFNNYYEAAPAEEVGRYLEELALWGANAVIVHFPTWSFAGFDDPAAQKNLEQTRRLLRTARAVGMKTGLVQCPNQGFTSAPPETRAVPNPDLTKRHGNMGVNCCPSTPEGERYLLDLYARLFGEYKDIGLDYLVCWPYDEGGCGCAACAPWGAKAFPALSRQVAALGRAAFPDLQVILSTWLYDLPPSGEWEGLSAGLEKDAAWLDGILCDDHFDFPRYPLDHGVPAGLPLYNFPEISMWGRSPWGGYGANPLPARYEGLWRQTWGKLDGGMPYSEGIFEDMNKAVCFRFYWDRDALTEATLREYVSYEFSPAVADDVLAAVRLLEEAWQERGPKSVEAFELLKKADAALPQWARGGWRWRILYLRGLIDSELARNGEKMEGDTLRAAFNELTEIYHAADALPSVRPRVLP
;
A
#
# COMPACT_ATOMS: atom_id res chain seq x y z
N MET A 1 -2.71 46.47 -11.23
CA MET A 1 -3.45 46.64 -9.96
C MET A 1 -4.44 45.48 -9.84
N LEU A 2 -4.13 44.47 -9.02
CA LEU A 2 -4.96 43.28 -8.84
C LEU A 2 -5.86 43.42 -7.61
N SER A 3 -7.03 42.78 -7.64
CA SER A 3 -8.14 43.01 -6.71
C SER A 3 -7.84 42.62 -5.25
N PRO A 4 -8.54 43.22 -4.26
CA PRO A 4 -8.30 42.99 -2.82
C PRO A 4 -8.45 41.53 -2.37
N ARG A 5 -9.19 40.69 -3.10
CA ARG A 5 -9.37 39.27 -2.75
C ARG A 5 -8.11 38.40 -2.97
N ILE A 6 -7.18 38.85 -3.81
CA ILE A 6 -5.93 38.11 -4.09
C ILE A 6 -4.86 38.39 -3.02
N ARG A 7 -4.92 39.55 -2.34
CA ARG A 7 -3.97 39.90 -1.27
C ARG A 7 -4.20 39.11 0.02
N THR A 8 -5.43 38.67 0.28
CA THR A 8 -5.75 37.87 1.47
C THR A 8 -5.34 36.39 1.31
N ALA A 9 -5.33 35.87 0.08
CA ALA A 9 -4.80 34.53 -0.22
C ALA A 9 -3.26 34.47 -0.15
N LEU A 10 -2.58 35.54 -0.55
CA LEU A 10 -1.12 35.64 -0.46
C LEU A 10 -0.59 35.84 0.98
N ALA A 11 -1.39 36.39 1.89
CA ALA A 11 -1.02 36.52 3.30
C ALA A 11 -1.11 35.20 4.07
N ALA A 12 -2.00 34.28 3.66
CA ALA A 12 -2.06 32.92 4.21
C ALA A 12 -0.89 32.04 3.73
N ALA A 13 -0.39 32.27 2.51
CA ALA A 13 0.78 31.57 1.98
C ALA A 13 2.11 32.01 2.63
N ALA A 14 2.19 33.22 3.18
CA ALA A 14 3.43 33.76 3.76
C ALA A 14 3.67 33.38 5.23
N CYS A 15 2.67 32.89 5.97
CA CYS A 15 2.86 32.42 7.36
C CYS A 15 3.29 30.95 7.48
N LEU A 16 3.33 30.21 6.36
CA LEU A 16 3.85 28.83 6.31
C LEU A 16 5.37 28.74 6.11
N LEU A 17 6.06 29.88 5.96
CA LEU A 17 7.48 29.96 5.60
C LEU A 17 8.45 30.15 6.77
N LEU A 18 8.03 29.98 8.04
CA LEU A 18 8.91 30.17 9.21
C LEU A 18 8.90 29.06 10.28
N ALA A 19 8.40 27.85 9.98
CA ALA A 19 8.55 26.69 10.86
C ALA A 19 9.56 25.70 10.29
N GLY A 20 10.82 26.13 10.16
CA GLY A 20 11.93 25.26 9.79
C GLY A 20 12.92 25.16 10.94
N ALA A 21 12.92 24.02 11.63
CA ALA A 21 14.08 23.37 12.25
C ALA A 21 13.62 22.20 13.14
N GLY A 22 13.89 20.96 12.73
CA GLY A 22 13.84 19.79 13.61
C GLY A 22 12.96 18.64 13.14
N THR A 23 13.26 18.01 11.98
CA THR A 23 12.64 16.73 11.63
C THR A 23 13.59 15.57 11.91
N ALA A 24 13.12 14.63 12.73
CA ALA A 24 13.81 13.38 13.03
C ALA A 24 13.76 12.45 11.81
N GLN A 25 14.92 12.02 11.33
CA GLN A 25 15.05 10.94 10.35
C GLN A 25 14.86 9.60 11.07
N GLY A 26 13.73 8.93 10.85
CA GLY A 26 13.50 7.53 11.26
C GLY A 26 13.33 6.64 10.02
N SER A 27 13.97 5.47 10.01
CA SER A 27 13.91 4.49 8.92
C SER A 27 12.53 3.84 8.80
N ALA A 28 11.83 4.10 7.70
CA ALA A 28 10.58 3.44 7.32
C ALA A 28 10.82 1.98 6.93
N GLY A 29 10.41 1.03 7.77
CA GLY A 29 10.42 -0.40 7.46
C GLY A 29 9.00 -0.96 7.33
N VAL A 30 8.82 -1.96 6.46
CA VAL A 30 7.67 -2.87 6.54
C VAL A 30 7.95 -3.86 7.67
N VAL A 31 7.24 -3.76 8.80
CA VAL A 31 7.59 -4.49 10.04
C VAL A 31 6.48 -5.42 10.55
N GLY A 32 5.28 -5.34 9.97
CA GLY A 32 4.14 -6.13 10.43
C GLY A 32 4.10 -7.54 9.83
N ARG A 33 3.76 -8.53 10.67
CA ARG A 33 3.45 -9.89 10.22
C ARG A 33 2.21 -10.41 10.91
N ARG A 34 1.56 -11.40 10.31
CA ARG A 34 0.43 -12.11 10.88
C ARG A 34 0.72 -13.60 10.89
N LEU A 35 0.34 -14.29 11.95
CA LEU A 35 0.36 -15.75 11.92
C LEU A 35 -0.75 -16.26 10.99
N ASN A 36 -0.45 -17.28 10.20
CA ASN A 36 -1.44 -18.06 9.47
C ASN A 36 -1.77 -19.39 10.16
N VAL A 37 -0.79 -19.92 10.90
CA VAL A 37 -0.84 -21.01 11.89
C VAL A 37 0.33 -20.80 12.87
N PRO A 38 0.46 -21.53 14.00
CA PRO A 38 1.55 -21.33 14.96
C PRO A 38 2.98 -21.41 14.41
N THR A 39 3.14 -21.91 13.19
CA THR A 39 4.44 -22.11 12.52
C THR A 39 4.57 -21.38 11.18
N GLN A 40 3.58 -20.58 10.75
CA GLN A 40 3.58 -19.94 9.43
C GLN A 40 3.25 -18.45 9.54
N TRP A 41 3.97 -17.64 8.78
CA TRP A 41 3.80 -16.19 8.72
C TRP A 41 3.15 -15.74 7.42
N ALA A 42 2.46 -14.61 7.48
CA ALA A 42 1.98 -13.83 6.35
C ALA A 42 2.38 -12.36 6.55
N ASP A 43 2.79 -11.68 5.49
CA ASP A 43 3.11 -10.25 5.57
C ASP A 43 1.88 -9.39 5.80
N LEU A 44 2.00 -8.45 6.73
CA LEU A 44 1.01 -7.43 7.02
C LEU A 44 1.55 -6.09 6.47
N PRO A 45 0.82 -5.38 5.59
CA PRO A 45 1.19 -4.02 5.22
C PRO A 45 1.19 -3.18 6.47
N ALA A 46 2.38 -2.76 6.89
CA ALA A 46 2.55 -1.96 8.08
C ALA A 46 3.75 -1.02 7.93
N PHE A 47 3.59 0.23 8.32
CA PHE A 47 4.63 1.24 8.34
C PHE A 47 4.94 1.60 9.78
N LEU A 48 6.19 1.41 10.20
CA LEU A 48 6.65 1.76 11.53
C LEU A 48 7.52 3.02 11.50
N GLN A 49 7.30 3.90 12.46
CA GLN A 49 8.19 5.01 12.79
C GLN A 49 8.34 5.16 14.31
N ILE A 50 9.46 5.68 14.78
CA ILE A 50 9.66 6.08 16.18
C ILE A 50 9.63 7.61 16.24
N VAL A 51 8.52 8.16 16.74
CA VAL A 51 8.19 9.60 16.65
C VAL A 51 9.14 10.45 17.49
N THR A 52 9.58 9.93 18.63
CA THR A 52 10.30 10.72 19.65
C THR A 52 11.77 10.38 19.77
N GLU A 53 12.33 9.59 18.85
CA GLU A 53 13.72 9.11 18.95
C GLU A 53 14.71 10.28 19.09
N SER A 54 14.51 11.35 18.33
CA SER A 54 15.34 12.56 18.34
C SER A 54 15.26 13.37 19.64
N TRP A 55 14.19 13.22 20.43
CA TRP A 55 14.01 14.03 21.64
C TRP A 55 14.99 13.64 22.75
N ASN A 56 15.48 12.39 22.70
CA ASN A 56 16.44 11.84 23.66
C ASN A 56 16.05 12.08 25.13
N ARG A 57 14.75 11.93 25.42
CA ARG A 57 14.16 12.10 26.76
C ARG A 57 13.31 10.89 27.14
N VAL A 58 12.62 10.93 28.28
CA VAL A 58 11.68 9.85 28.63
C VAL A 58 10.32 10.24 28.11
N VAL A 59 9.79 9.50 27.14
CA VAL A 59 8.42 9.63 26.66
C VAL A 59 7.70 8.30 26.90
N ALA A 60 6.55 8.36 27.56
CA ALA A 60 5.85 7.17 28.02
C ALA A 60 4.34 7.26 27.86
N VAL A 61 3.69 6.09 27.85
CA VAL A 61 2.22 5.92 27.90
C VAL A 61 1.47 6.75 26.86
N PRO A 62 1.65 6.46 25.55
CA PRO A 62 0.98 7.23 24.50
C PRO A 62 -0.50 6.85 24.38
N TYR A 63 -1.36 7.86 24.24
CA TYR A 63 -2.75 7.70 23.80
C TYR A 63 -3.02 8.56 22.58
N ILE A 64 -3.74 8.04 21.59
CA ILE A 64 -4.12 8.76 20.39
C ILE A 64 -5.63 8.79 20.19
N VAL A 65 -6.11 9.88 19.60
CA VAL A 65 -7.49 10.00 19.09
C VAL A 65 -7.46 10.59 17.68
N TYR A 66 -8.40 10.15 16.84
CA TYR A 66 -8.62 10.72 15.52
C TYR A 66 -9.82 11.68 15.53
N MET A 67 -9.62 12.88 14.98
CA MET A 67 -10.62 13.95 14.89
C MET A 67 -10.93 14.24 13.42
N PRO A 68 -12.01 13.69 12.86
CA PRO A 68 -12.29 13.71 11.43
C PRO A 68 -12.49 15.12 10.87
N GLU A 69 -12.98 16.07 11.67
CA GLU A 69 -13.29 17.42 11.21
C GLU A 69 -12.05 18.24 10.79
N ARG A 70 -10.84 17.80 11.16
CA ARG A 70 -9.56 18.41 10.75
C ARG A 70 -8.58 17.43 10.11
N ASP A 71 -9.00 16.18 9.90
CA ASP A 71 -8.08 15.06 9.60
C ASP A 71 -6.89 14.99 10.59
N ARG A 72 -7.17 15.27 11.87
CA ARG A 72 -6.14 15.43 12.92
C ARG A 72 -6.03 14.19 13.79
N VAL A 73 -4.81 13.71 13.98
CA VAL A 73 -4.45 12.79 15.07
C VAL A 73 -3.88 13.60 16.22
N LEU A 74 -4.48 13.49 17.40
CA LEU A 74 -3.95 14.08 18.63
C LEU A 74 -3.36 12.98 19.49
N MET A 75 -2.14 13.18 19.98
CA MET A 75 -1.45 12.26 20.88
C MET A 75 -1.22 12.92 22.23
N LEU A 76 -1.50 12.17 23.29
CA LEU A 76 -1.11 12.44 24.67
C LEU A 76 0.08 11.55 25.01
N VAL A 77 1.12 12.13 25.59
CA VAL A 77 2.30 11.43 26.10
C VAL A 77 2.66 11.93 27.50
N SER A 78 3.38 11.12 28.27
CA SER A 78 3.91 11.48 29.58
C SER A 78 5.43 11.59 29.52
N CYS A 79 5.96 12.77 29.83
CA CYS A 79 7.37 13.08 29.66
C CYS A 79 8.14 13.22 30.99
N ASP A 80 9.37 12.70 31.01
CA ASP A 80 10.40 12.85 32.07
C ASP A 80 10.00 12.40 33.48
N TYR A 81 10.88 12.58 34.45
CA TYR A 81 10.64 12.22 35.85
C TYR A 81 10.66 13.49 36.73
N PRO A 82 9.62 13.74 37.56
CA PRO A 82 8.32 13.08 37.56
C PRO A 82 7.57 13.29 36.23
N HIS A 83 6.75 12.33 35.82
CA HIS A 83 6.02 12.36 34.56
C HIS A 83 5.06 13.54 34.48
N GLN A 84 5.08 14.25 33.35
CA GLN A 84 4.17 15.35 33.03
C GLN A 84 3.47 15.12 31.70
N ALA A 85 2.16 15.38 31.65
CA ALA A 85 1.34 15.21 30.47
C ALA A 85 1.66 16.29 29.42
N MET A 86 1.96 15.83 28.21
CA MET A 86 2.16 16.66 27.03
C MET A 86 1.30 16.17 25.87
N VAL A 87 0.89 17.08 25.00
CA VAL A 87 0.16 16.79 23.77
C VAL A 87 0.91 17.26 22.54
N LEU A 88 0.71 16.54 21.45
CA LEU A 88 1.20 16.85 20.11
C LEU A 88 0.18 16.34 19.10
N TRP A 89 0.19 16.90 17.89
CA TRP A 89 -0.76 16.49 16.85
C TRP A 89 -0.09 16.34 15.50
N SER A 90 -0.77 15.60 14.64
CA SER A 90 -0.46 15.43 13.23
C SER A 90 -1.72 15.76 12.42
N ASP A 91 -1.55 16.56 11.37
CA ASP A 91 -2.61 16.91 10.40
C ASP A 91 -2.41 16.15 9.06
N ASP A 92 -1.55 15.12 9.06
CA ASP A 92 -1.17 14.29 7.92
C ASP A 92 -1.10 12.78 8.31
N ARG A 93 -2.02 12.37 9.19
CA ARG A 93 -2.25 10.97 9.63
C ARG A 93 -1.04 10.27 10.25
N GLY A 94 -0.21 11.04 10.95
CA GLY A 94 0.94 10.58 11.71
C GLY A 94 2.26 10.72 10.97
N THR A 95 2.29 11.29 9.75
CA THR A 95 3.52 11.44 8.95
C THR A 95 4.46 12.47 9.56
N THR A 96 3.92 13.63 9.96
CA THR A 96 4.64 14.69 10.66
C THR A 96 3.89 15.11 11.93
N TRP A 97 4.63 15.65 12.90
CA TRP A 97 4.10 15.97 14.23
C TRP A 97 4.49 17.38 14.65
N SER A 98 3.59 18.04 15.38
CA SER A 98 3.87 19.29 16.06
C SER A 98 4.90 19.11 17.18
N GLU A 99 5.54 20.21 17.59
CA GLU A 99 6.27 20.25 18.85
C GLU A 99 5.33 19.91 20.03
N PRO A 100 5.80 19.15 21.03
CA PRO A 100 4.99 18.77 22.18
C PRO A 100 4.77 19.97 23.11
N LYS A 101 3.56 20.05 23.68
CA LYS A 101 3.17 21.09 24.63
C LYS A 101 2.65 20.47 25.91
N TYR A 102 3.01 21.03 27.07
CA TYR A 102 2.38 20.65 28.33
C TYR A 102 0.87 20.90 28.26
N VAL A 103 0.09 19.99 28.83
CA VAL A 103 -1.37 20.18 28.97
C VAL A 103 -1.67 21.43 29.81
N HIS A 104 -0.93 21.60 30.90
CA HIS A 104 -0.96 22.80 31.73
C HIS A 104 0.43 23.02 32.34
N THR A 105 0.75 24.28 32.65
CA THR A 105 1.98 24.68 33.33
C THR A 105 1.66 25.58 34.52
N GLY A 106 2.40 25.41 35.60
CA GLY A 106 2.38 26.32 36.74
C GLY A 106 2.93 27.71 36.40
N ALA A 107 2.90 28.61 37.40
CA ALA A 107 3.37 29.99 37.25
C ALA A 107 4.88 30.11 36.91
N ASP A 108 5.64 29.05 37.14
CA ASP A 108 7.06 28.91 36.82
C ASP A 108 7.33 28.37 35.39
N GLY A 109 6.27 28.06 34.62
CA GLY A 109 6.35 27.50 33.28
C GLY A 109 6.66 25.99 33.24
N ILE A 110 6.62 25.31 34.38
CA ILE A 110 6.86 23.87 34.49
C ILE A 110 5.51 23.13 34.46
N GLY A 111 5.46 21.95 33.81
CA GLY A 111 4.26 21.11 33.82
C GLY A 111 3.90 20.64 35.24
N ASP A 112 2.62 20.69 35.59
CA ASP A 112 2.08 20.42 36.93
C ASP A 112 0.88 19.46 36.95
N THR A 113 0.62 18.76 35.84
CA THR A 113 -0.54 17.87 35.67
C THR A 113 -0.28 16.43 36.10
N GLY A 114 1.00 16.02 36.17
CA GLY A 114 1.37 14.63 36.40
C GLY A 114 1.20 13.76 35.15
N MET A 115 1.12 12.44 35.35
CA MET A 115 1.09 11.47 34.25
C MET A 115 -0.27 11.44 33.54
N GLY A 116 -0.24 11.55 32.21
CA GLY A 116 -1.41 11.35 31.36
C GLY A 116 -1.77 9.87 31.23
N THR A 117 -3.02 9.51 31.51
CA THR A 117 -3.49 8.10 31.60
C THR A 117 -4.69 7.79 30.72
N SER A 118 -5.25 8.78 30.03
CA SER A 118 -6.43 8.63 29.18
C SER A 118 -6.60 9.81 28.24
N LEU A 119 -7.02 9.56 27.00
CA LEU A 119 -7.38 10.57 26.00
C LEU A 119 -8.65 10.11 25.27
N THR A 120 -9.66 10.95 25.17
CA THR A 120 -10.98 10.58 24.62
C THR A 120 -11.59 11.70 23.79
N TYR A 121 -12.00 11.37 22.57
CA TYR A 121 -12.65 12.32 21.67
C TYR A 121 -14.17 12.36 21.86
N LEU A 122 -14.72 13.55 22.11
CA LEU A 122 -16.14 13.77 22.39
C LEU A 122 -16.93 14.28 21.17
N GLY A 123 -16.28 14.62 20.06
CA GLY A 123 -16.94 15.13 18.85
C GLY A 123 -17.01 16.67 18.80
N GLY A 124 -16.96 17.24 17.59
CA GLY A 124 -17.02 18.68 17.36
C GLY A 124 -15.81 19.42 17.95
N GLY A 125 -14.62 18.83 17.86
CA GLY A 125 -13.38 19.41 18.40
C GLY A 125 -13.24 19.35 19.92
N ARG A 126 -14.19 18.73 20.63
CA ARG A 126 -14.12 18.54 22.08
C ARG A 126 -13.34 17.28 22.43
N VAL A 127 -12.38 17.39 23.33
CA VAL A 127 -11.52 16.31 23.79
C VAL A 127 -11.42 16.35 25.30
N MET A 128 -11.32 15.19 25.94
CA MET A 128 -11.10 15.04 27.37
C MET A 128 -9.87 14.16 27.61
N LEU A 129 -9.08 14.47 28.62
CA LEU A 129 -7.99 13.61 29.09
C LEU A 129 -7.98 13.48 30.61
N ALA A 130 -7.23 12.50 31.13
CA ALA A 130 -6.97 12.36 32.56
C ALA A 130 -5.47 12.49 32.86
N ALA A 131 -5.12 13.45 33.72
CA ALA A 131 -3.77 13.68 34.26
C ALA A 131 -3.92 14.34 35.64
N GLY A 132 -3.97 13.51 36.69
CA GLY A 132 -4.33 13.92 38.08
C GLY A 132 -5.80 14.31 38.26
N GLN A 133 -6.32 15.11 37.32
CA GLN A 133 -7.68 15.59 37.18
C GLN A 133 -8.21 15.24 35.78
N HIS A 134 -9.51 15.46 35.54
CA HIS A 134 -10.09 15.45 34.20
C HIS A 134 -9.90 16.82 33.56
N TRP A 135 -9.23 16.88 32.41
CA TRP A 135 -8.98 18.10 31.65
C TRP A 135 -9.78 18.11 30.36
N PHE A 136 -10.20 19.30 29.92
CA PHE A 136 -11.08 19.47 28.77
C PHE A 136 -10.49 20.46 27.76
N SER A 137 -10.67 20.14 26.49
CA SER A 137 -10.41 21.01 25.35
C SER A 137 -11.67 21.10 24.47
N SER A 138 -11.90 22.27 23.87
CA SER A 138 -12.97 22.51 22.90
C SER A 138 -12.47 22.99 21.54
N ASP A 139 -11.16 22.92 21.32
CA ASP A 139 -10.46 23.50 20.17
C ASP A 139 -9.45 22.50 19.57
N TYR A 140 -9.83 21.23 19.52
CA TYR A 140 -9.02 20.16 18.92
C TYR A 140 -7.69 19.92 19.65
N GLY A 141 -7.67 20.09 20.97
CA GLY A 141 -6.52 19.85 21.84
C GLY A 141 -5.49 20.99 21.88
N GLU A 142 -5.83 22.18 21.35
CA GLU A 142 -4.92 23.33 21.35
C GLU A 142 -4.84 24.00 22.73
N THR A 143 -5.96 24.12 23.44
CA THR A 143 -6.02 24.63 24.81
C THR A 143 -6.76 23.67 25.74
N TRP A 144 -6.33 23.66 27.01
CA TRP A 144 -6.86 22.78 28.05
C TRP A 144 -7.21 23.60 29.29
N GLY A 145 -8.36 23.32 29.91
CA GLY A 145 -8.82 24.06 31.08
C GLY A 145 -10.02 23.42 31.79
N ASP A 146 -10.55 24.17 32.75
CA ASP A 146 -11.67 23.80 33.62
C ASP A 146 -11.57 22.38 34.22
N PRO A 147 -10.45 22.04 34.89
CA PRO A 147 -10.24 20.68 35.36
C PRO A 147 -11.25 20.29 36.44
N CYS A 148 -11.64 19.01 36.44
CA CYS A 148 -12.54 18.42 37.44
C CYS A 148 -11.78 17.36 38.26
N GLU A 149 -11.99 17.36 39.58
CA GLU A 149 -11.42 16.33 40.46
C GLU A 149 -11.93 14.94 40.11
N ILE A 150 -11.07 13.93 40.24
CA ILE A 150 -11.43 12.52 40.08
C ILE A 150 -11.98 12.01 41.43
N PRO A 151 -13.30 11.73 41.56
CA PRO A 151 -13.84 11.27 42.84
C PRO A 151 -13.27 9.90 43.24
N PRO A 152 -13.08 9.63 44.55
CA PRO A 152 -12.58 8.35 45.05
C PRO A 152 -13.57 7.21 44.78
N ALA A 153 -13.10 5.98 44.96
CA ALA A 153 -13.94 4.79 44.89
C ALA A 153 -14.92 4.71 46.09
N PRO A 154 -15.99 3.89 46.01
CA PRO A 154 -16.99 3.77 47.08
C PRO A 154 -16.46 3.33 48.45
N ASP A 155 -15.30 2.65 48.46
CA ASP A 155 -14.60 2.22 49.68
C ASP A 155 -13.67 3.31 50.26
N GLY A 156 -13.69 4.51 49.68
CA GLY A 156 -12.87 5.66 50.07
C GLY A 156 -11.43 5.62 49.55
N LYS A 157 -11.02 4.57 48.83
CA LYS A 157 -9.68 4.47 48.24
C LYS A 157 -9.55 5.38 47.00
N PRO A 158 -8.32 5.78 46.62
CA PRO A 158 -8.08 6.49 45.36
C PRO A 158 -8.60 5.72 44.15
N TRP A 159 -9.25 6.42 43.23
CA TRP A 159 -9.68 5.88 41.93
C TRP A 159 -8.51 5.92 40.95
N ASN A 160 -7.85 4.79 40.72
CA ASN A 160 -6.79 4.72 39.72
C ASN A 160 -7.42 4.59 38.33
N LEU A 161 -6.97 5.43 37.40
CA LEU A 161 -7.45 5.45 36.03
C LEU A 161 -6.30 5.10 35.10
N TRP A 162 -6.59 4.20 34.18
CA TRP A 162 -5.74 3.75 33.10
C TRP A 162 -6.72 3.35 32.00
N ASP A 163 -6.51 3.83 30.78
CA ASP A 163 -7.32 3.62 29.56
C ASP A 163 -8.33 4.75 29.20
N PRO A 164 -8.62 4.92 27.89
CA PRO A 164 -9.66 5.81 27.37
C PRO A 164 -11.06 5.49 27.89
N LEU A 165 -11.90 6.51 27.98
CA LEU A 165 -13.32 6.36 28.28
C LEU A 165 -14.06 5.85 27.04
N TRP A 166 -15.13 5.10 27.26
CA TRP A 166 -16.08 4.80 26.19
C TRP A 166 -17.11 5.91 26.03
N VAL A 167 -17.47 6.23 24.78
CA VAL A 167 -18.40 7.29 24.41
C VAL A 167 -19.60 6.68 23.69
N ASP A 168 -20.75 6.62 24.35
CA ASP A 168 -22.00 6.32 23.66
C ASP A 168 -22.53 7.56 22.95
N ARG A 169 -23.00 7.35 21.72
CA ARG A 169 -23.52 8.41 20.85
C ARG A 169 -24.92 8.06 20.38
N ASP A 170 -25.75 9.09 20.24
CA ASP A 170 -27.03 8.97 19.54
C ASP A 170 -26.76 8.67 18.05
N PRO A 171 -27.31 7.58 17.49
CA PRO A 171 -26.97 7.14 16.14
C PRO A 171 -27.49 8.08 15.04
N LYS A 172 -28.43 8.98 15.34
CA LYS A 172 -28.99 9.92 14.36
C LYS A 172 -28.23 11.25 14.33
N THR A 173 -27.80 11.72 15.49
CA THR A 173 -27.24 13.06 15.66
C THR A 173 -25.72 13.05 15.91
N GLY A 174 -25.15 11.91 16.31
CA GLY A 174 -23.75 11.78 16.72
C GLY A 174 -23.45 12.43 18.09
N ALA A 175 -24.45 12.98 18.75
CA ALA A 175 -24.30 13.63 20.06
C ALA A 175 -23.92 12.60 21.13
N VAL A 176 -23.02 12.97 22.03
CA VAL A 176 -22.65 12.14 23.19
C VAL A 176 -23.88 12.01 24.09
N THR A 177 -24.29 10.78 24.37
CA THR A 177 -25.40 10.47 25.30
C THR A 177 -24.90 10.04 26.66
N ARG A 178 -23.75 9.36 26.72
CA ARG A 178 -23.15 8.88 27.96
C ARG A 178 -21.66 8.63 27.80
N LEU A 179 -20.90 8.94 28.84
CA LEU A 179 -19.52 8.47 29.01
C LEU A 179 -19.48 7.33 30.01
N ILE A 180 -18.67 6.32 29.72
CA ILE A 180 -18.41 5.19 30.62
C ILE A 180 -16.92 5.22 30.97
N GLN A 181 -16.62 5.23 32.27
CA GLN A 181 -15.27 5.24 32.78
C GLN A 181 -15.03 4.04 33.68
N THR A 182 -13.94 3.34 33.41
CA THR A 182 -13.40 2.29 34.26
C THR A 182 -12.32 2.85 35.17
N GLY A 183 -12.05 2.12 36.25
CA GLY A 183 -10.95 2.40 37.15
C GLY A 183 -10.76 1.27 38.13
N TYR A 184 -9.79 1.38 39.01
CA TYR A 184 -9.50 0.32 39.96
C TYR A 184 -8.97 0.85 41.28
N THR A 185 -9.21 0.07 42.34
CA THR A 185 -8.56 0.27 43.63
C THR A 185 -7.51 -0.81 43.83
N MET A 186 -6.47 -0.48 44.60
CA MET A 186 -5.42 -1.40 44.98
C MET A 186 -5.37 -1.59 46.50
N ASP A 187 -5.03 -2.81 46.92
CA ASP A 187 -4.53 -3.10 48.26
C ASP A 187 -3.00 -3.21 48.20
N HIS A 188 -2.30 -2.12 48.55
CA HIS A 188 -0.85 -2.06 48.48
C HIS A 188 -0.15 -2.98 49.49
N GLU A 189 -0.76 -3.22 50.65
CA GLU A 189 -0.22 -4.19 51.62
C GLU A 189 -0.32 -5.60 51.04
N HIS A 190 -1.45 -5.93 50.41
CA HIS A 190 -1.60 -7.21 49.72
C HIS A 190 -0.61 -7.33 48.56
N TYR A 191 -0.53 -6.34 47.68
CA TYR A 191 0.37 -6.31 46.52
C TYR A 191 1.83 -6.54 46.92
N THR A 192 2.31 -5.82 47.94
CA THR A 192 3.70 -5.91 48.41
C THR A 192 3.99 -7.15 49.24
N SER A 193 2.97 -7.82 49.79
CA SER A 193 3.13 -9.02 50.62
C SER A 193 3.41 -10.30 49.83
N GLY A 194 3.22 -10.30 48.50
CA GLY A 194 3.39 -11.50 47.67
C GLY A 194 2.43 -12.64 48.01
N ARG A 195 1.23 -12.34 48.53
CA ARG A 195 0.20 -13.36 48.85
C ARG A 195 -0.56 -13.89 47.62
N GLY A 196 -0.21 -13.43 46.42
CA GLY A 196 -0.85 -13.83 45.16
C GLY A 196 -1.87 -12.81 44.65
N PRO A 197 -2.71 -13.19 43.67
CA PRO A 197 -3.67 -12.30 43.03
C PRO A 197 -4.82 -11.89 43.97
N GLY A 198 -5.58 -10.88 43.57
CA GLY A 198 -6.72 -10.34 44.34
C GLY A 198 -6.36 -9.08 45.12
N TYR A 199 -5.30 -8.38 44.73
CA TYR A 199 -4.94 -7.06 45.28
C TYR A 199 -5.62 -5.92 44.51
N SER A 200 -5.97 -6.13 43.23
CA SER A 200 -6.71 -5.15 42.44
C SER A 200 -8.21 -5.40 42.47
N THR A 201 -9.01 -4.35 42.31
CA THR A 201 -10.46 -4.45 42.12
C THR A 201 -10.95 -3.43 41.09
N GLY A 202 -11.52 -3.93 40.01
CA GLY A 202 -12.07 -3.11 38.93
C GLY A 202 -13.44 -2.49 39.27
N HIS A 203 -13.65 -1.29 38.77
CA HIS A 203 -14.85 -0.48 38.96
C HIS A 203 -15.30 0.19 37.66
N ILE A 204 -16.57 0.58 37.61
CA ILE A 204 -17.17 1.30 36.49
C ILE A 204 -18.06 2.45 36.99
N ARG A 205 -18.12 3.56 36.25
CA ARG A 205 -19.02 4.69 36.51
C ARG A 205 -19.42 5.41 35.23
N PHE A 206 -20.45 6.25 35.33
CA PHE A 206 -21.09 6.87 34.18
C PHE A 206 -21.19 8.39 34.33
N SER A 207 -21.17 9.10 33.21
CA SER A 207 -21.44 10.54 33.15
C SER A 207 -22.41 10.86 32.02
N GLY A 208 -23.39 11.73 32.28
CA GLY A 208 -24.37 12.21 31.30
C GLY A 208 -24.13 13.65 30.83
N ASP A 209 -23.13 14.34 31.37
CA ASP A 209 -22.86 15.76 31.12
C ASP A 209 -21.47 16.00 30.50
N GLY A 210 -20.96 14.99 29.80
CA GLY A 210 -19.66 15.08 29.12
C GLY A 210 -18.46 15.00 30.06
N GLY A 211 -18.60 14.33 31.21
CA GLY A 211 -17.50 14.05 32.14
C GLY A 211 -17.34 15.09 33.23
N ARG A 212 -18.27 16.04 33.36
CA ARG A 212 -18.23 17.08 34.40
C ARG A 212 -18.65 16.53 35.76
N THR A 213 -19.66 15.66 35.78
CA THR A 213 -20.08 14.92 36.98
C THR A 213 -20.18 13.42 36.70
N TRP A 214 -20.04 12.62 37.75
CA TRP A 214 -19.96 11.17 37.68
C TRP A 214 -20.93 10.51 38.67
N SER A 215 -21.53 9.39 38.26
CA SER A 215 -22.23 8.51 39.18
C SER A 215 -21.28 7.95 40.25
N ALA A 216 -21.84 7.43 41.34
CA ALA A 216 -21.06 6.60 42.26
C ALA A 216 -20.40 5.44 41.48
N GLY A 217 -19.17 5.11 41.85
CA GLY A 217 -18.49 3.95 41.31
C GLY A 217 -19.23 2.65 41.66
N VAL A 218 -19.28 1.72 40.72
CA VAL A 218 -19.80 0.37 40.94
C VAL A 218 -18.63 -0.59 40.94
N LYS A 219 -18.43 -1.29 42.05
CA LYS A 219 -17.49 -2.42 42.13
C LYS A 219 -18.09 -3.58 41.32
N VAL A 220 -17.40 -4.01 40.27
CA VAL A 220 -17.85 -5.15 39.44
C VAL A 220 -17.43 -6.44 40.16
N PRO A 221 -18.37 -7.31 40.59
CA PRO A 221 -18.03 -8.50 41.38
C PRO A 221 -17.03 -9.43 40.67
N GLU A 222 -17.17 -9.57 39.35
CA GLU A 222 -16.34 -10.43 38.51
C GLU A 222 -14.94 -9.85 38.26
N TRP A 223 -14.69 -8.57 38.58
CA TRP A 223 -13.41 -7.88 38.38
C TRP A 223 -12.56 -7.83 39.66
N SER A 224 -12.63 -8.87 40.48
CA SER A 224 -11.65 -9.09 41.54
C SER A 224 -10.33 -9.60 40.94
N GLY A 225 -9.22 -8.95 41.28
CA GLY A 225 -7.92 -9.19 40.66
C GLY A 225 -7.81 -8.65 39.23
N VAL A 226 -8.60 -7.62 38.91
CA VAL A 226 -8.59 -6.92 37.62
C VAL A 226 -8.29 -5.44 37.85
N SER A 227 -7.45 -4.89 36.98
CA SER A 227 -7.12 -3.46 36.86
C SER A 227 -7.17 -3.06 35.38
N GLU A 228 -7.00 -1.77 35.08
CA GLU A 228 -6.78 -1.23 33.71
C GLU A 228 -7.68 -1.88 32.63
N VAL A 229 -8.93 -1.43 32.58
CA VAL A 229 -9.98 -2.05 31.76
C VAL A 229 -10.33 -1.15 30.59
N ALA A 230 -9.92 -1.54 29.38
CA ALA A 230 -10.32 -0.88 28.14
C ALA A 230 -11.69 -1.38 27.69
N LEU A 231 -12.55 -0.45 27.24
CA LEU A 231 -13.92 -0.74 26.82
C LEU A 231 -14.11 -0.52 25.31
N ALA A 232 -14.92 -1.37 24.68
CA ALA A 232 -15.54 -1.10 23.40
C ALA A 232 -17.00 -1.56 23.37
N ARG A 233 -17.84 -0.92 22.56
CA ARG A 233 -19.16 -1.45 22.21
C ARG A 233 -19.07 -2.22 20.90
N ALA A 234 -19.47 -3.48 20.93
CA ALA A 234 -19.55 -4.32 19.75
C ALA A 234 -20.75 -3.91 18.87
N GLN A 235 -20.75 -4.34 17.61
CA GLN A 235 -21.82 -4.00 16.66
C GLN A 235 -23.20 -4.49 17.10
N ASN A 236 -23.28 -5.58 17.86
CA ASN A 236 -24.53 -6.10 18.41
C ASN A 236 -25.03 -5.31 19.66
N GLY A 237 -24.27 -4.30 20.12
CA GLY A 237 -24.60 -3.46 21.25
C GLY A 237 -23.98 -3.89 22.59
N ASP A 238 -23.38 -5.08 22.66
CA ASP A 238 -22.73 -5.57 23.88
C ASP A 238 -21.49 -4.72 24.23
N LEU A 239 -21.22 -4.53 25.52
CA LEU A 239 -19.98 -3.93 25.99
C LEU A 239 -18.93 -5.02 26.20
N VAL A 240 -17.76 -4.83 25.61
CA VAL A 240 -16.60 -5.72 25.71
C VAL A 240 -15.53 -5.00 26.53
N ALA A 241 -15.10 -5.63 27.61
CA ALA A 241 -14.04 -5.17 28.49
C ALA A 241 -12.80 -6.04 28.32
N ALA A 242 -11.69 -5.43 27.88
CA ALA A 242 -10.39 -6.05 27.90
C ALA A 242 -9.68 -5.67 29.20
N CYS A 243 -9.36 -6.67 30.02
CA CYS A 243 -9.01 -6.54 31.42
C CYS A 243 -7.57 -6.98 31.67
N ARG A 244 -6.74 -6.11 32.27
CA ARG A 244 -5.48 -6.54 32.87
C ARG A 244 -5.77 -7.32 34.16
N THR A 245 -5.09 -8.45 34.35
CA THR A 245 -5.29 -9.32 35.53
C THR A 245 -4.06 -9.39 36.40
N ASP A 246 -4.25 -9.43 37.72
CA ASP A 246 -3.19 -9.58 38.72
C ASP A 246 -2.24 -10.75 38.41
N ILE A 247 -1.02 -10.67 38.97
CA ILE A 247 0.01 -11.69 38.81
C ILE A 247 -0.53 -13.06 39.25
N PRO A 248 -0.50 -14.09 38.37
CA PRO A 248 -0.96 -15.42 38.72
C PRO A 248 -0.23 -16.01 39.93
N ALA A 249 -0.94 -16.78 40.75
CA ALA A 249 -0.39 -17.38 41.97
C ALA A 249 0.89 -18.22 41.76
N ARG A 250 1.13 -18.74 40.55
CA ARG A 250 2.36 -19.49 40.22
C ARG A 250 3.63 -18.64 40.19
N PHE A 251 3.51 -17.33 40.03
CA PHE A 251 4.61 -16.37 40.08
C PHE A 251 4.68 -15.68 41.46
N GLN A 252 4.29 -16.39 42.52
CA GLN A 252 4.30 -15.85 43.87
C GLN A 252 5.69 -15.31 44.25
N GLY A 253 5.74 -14.05 44.70
CA GLY A 253 6.98 -13.33 45.04
C GLY A 253 7.48 -12.39 43.93
N GLU A 254 6.97 -12.50 42.71
CA GLU A 254 7.17 -11.50 41.67
C GLU A 254 6.28 -10.27 41.92
N THR A 255 6.84 -9.09 41.70
CA THR A 255 6.15 -7.80 41.86
C THR A 255 6.26 -6.91 40.62
N LEU A 256 6.86 -7.44 39.54
CA LEU A 256 6.93 -6.75 38.26
C LEU A 256 5.62 -7.00 37.50
N ASP A 257 4.95 -5.92 37.10
CA ASP A 257 3.69 -5.95 36.33
C ASP A 257 3.78 -6.75 35.03
N HIS A 258 4.98 -7.00 34.52
CA HIS A 258 5.21 -7.85 33.35
C HIS A 258 4.68 -9.29 33.51
N TYR A 259 4.45 -9.77 34.73
CA TYR A 259 3.87 -11.09 34.98
C TYR A 259 2.33 -11.08 35.04
N GLU A 260 1.70 -9.94 34.85
CA GLU A 260 0.24 -9.81 34.78
C GLU A 260 -0.31 -10.26 33.42
N GLY A 261 -1.59 -10.62 33.41
CA GLY A 261 -2.27 -11.25 32.27
C GLY A 261 -3.29 -10.37 31.58
N LEU A 262 -3.97 -10.94 30.58
CA LEU A 262 -5.03 -10.30 29.79
C LEU A 262 -6.25 -11.21 29.69
N SER A 263 -7.40 -10.67 30.05
CA SER A 263 -8.70 -11.35 29.98
C SER A 263 -9.75 -10.48 29.28
N VAL A 264 -10.88 -11.09 28.92
CA VAL A 264 -12.03 -10.37 28.38
C VAL A 264 -13.30 -10.69 29.17
N SER A 265 -14.10 -9.66 29.44
CA SER A 265 -15.40 -9.75 30.10
C SER A 265 -16.44 -9.02 29.25
N VAL A 266 -17.68 -9.53 29.20
CA VAL A 266 -18.74 -8.99 28.33
C VAL A 266 -19.97 -8.65 29.16
N SER A 267 -20.56 -7.50 28.89
CA SER A 267 -21.86 -7.08 29.43
C SER A 267 -22.89 -7.00 28.31
N LYS A 268 -24.05 -7.62 28.55
CA LYS A 268 -25.20 -7.66 27.63
C LYS A 268 -26.35 -6.74 28.06
N ASP A 269 -26.18 -6.08 29.21
CA ASP A 269 -27.17 -5.25 29.89
C ASP A 269 -26.57 -3.87 30.23
N ASP A 270 -25.72 -3.39 29.31
CA ASP A 270 -25.25 -2.01 29.29
C ASP A 270 -24.38 -1.62 30.49
N GLY A 271 -23.57 -2.57 30.96
CA GLY A 271 -22.58 -2.41 32.02
C GLY A 271 -23.11 -2.74 33.42
N ALA A 272 -24.36 -3.20 33.54
CA ALA A 272 -24.97 -3.54 34.83
C ALA A 272 -24.45 -4.87 35.38
N THR A 273 -24.31 -5.89 34.55
CA THR A 273 -23.67 -7.17 34.89
C THR A 273 -22.61 -7.55 33.86
N TRP A 274 -21.64 -8.35 34.30
CA TRP A 274 -20.47 -8.71 33.52
C TRP A 274 -20.22 -10.20 33.58
N SER A 275 -19.74 -10.79 32.48
CA SER A 275 -19.31 -12.19 32.49
C SER A 275 -18.03 -12.35 33.31
N VAL A 276 -17.82 -13.53 33.88
CA VAL A 276 -16.52 -13.90 34.46
C VAL A 276 -15.42 -13.67 33.42
N PRO A 277 -14.29 -13.01 33.76
CA PRO A 277 -13.21 -12.76 32.82
C PRO A 277 -12.67 -14.06 32.21
N ARG A 278 -12.72 -14.14 30.88
CA ARG A 278 -12.13 -15.22 30.09
C ARG A 278 -10.68 -14.86 29.79
N ARG A 279 -9.73 -15.59 30.37
CA ARG A 279 -8.30 -15.38 30.13
C ARG A 279 -7.91 -15.67 28.68
N LEU A 280 -7.27 -14.69 28.04
CA LEU A 280 -6.59 -14.85 26.75
C LEU A 280 -5.13 -15.23 26.96
N TYR A 281 -4.45 -14.52 27.86
CA TYR A 281 -3.08 -14.82 28.28
C TYR A 281 -3.02 -14.78 29.80
N ASP A 282 -2.35 -15.76 30.39
CA ASP A 282 -2.22 -15.81 31.85
C ASP A 282 -1.15 -14.82 32.36
N TRP A 283 -0.17 -14.45 31.51
CA TRP A 283 0.88 -13.49 31.85
C TRP A 283 1.52 -12.84 30.60
N GLY A 284 2.21 -11.72 30.81
CA GLY A 284 3.12 -11.10 29.84
C GLY A 284 2.48 -10.26 28.74
N ARG A 285 1.16 -10.33 28.57
CA ARG A 285 0.37 -9.52 27.64
C ARG A 285 -0.66 -8.73 28.43
N HIS A 286 -0.74 -7.42 28.19
CA HIS A 286 -1.70 -6.51 28.83
C HIS A 286 -1.69 -5.12 28.14
N HIS A 287 -2.27 -4.09 28.78
CA HIS A 287 -2.54 -2.75 28.23
C HIS A 287 -3.25 -2.77 26.86
N PRO A 288 -4.48 -3.30 26.83
CA PRO A 288 -5.24 -3.45 25.60
C PRO A 288 -5.79 -2.12 25.08
N SER A 289 -5.96 -2.02 23.77
CA SER A 289 -6.76 -0.98 23.11
C SER A 289 -7.69 -1.63 22.09
N LEU A 290 -8.96 -1.23 22.09
CA LEU A 290 -10.02 -1.84 21.29
C LEU A 290 -10.56 -0.88 20.22
N VAL A 291 -10.75 -1.39 19.01
CA VAL A 291 -11.37 -0.67 17.90
C VAL A 291 -12.42 -1.56 17.21
N LEU A 292 -13.59 -0.99 16.93
CA LEU A 292 -14.62 -1.62 16.11
C LEU A 292 -14.44 -1.20 14.65
N LEU A 293 -14.35 -2.18 13.76
CA LEU A 293 -14.27 -1.95 12.31
C LEU A 293 -15.66 -1.82 11.68
N PRO A 294 -15.79 -1.19 10.49
CA PRO A 294 -17.05 -1.14 9.75
C PRO A 294 -17.64 -2.51 9.41
N THR A 295 -16.79 -3.54 9.32
CA THR A 295 -17.19 -4.95 9.09
C THR A 295 -17.95 -5.56 10.27
N GLY A 296 -17.85 -4.96 11.47
CA GLY A 296 -18.37 -5.51 12.72
C GLY A 296 -17.34 -6.26 13.56
N ASP A 297 -16.13 -6.47 13.02
CA ASP A 297 -15.01 -7.08 13.72
C ASP A 297 -14.44 -6.15 14.80
N LEU A 298 -14.05 -6.73 15.94
CA LEU A 298 -13.33 -6.05 17.00
C LEU A 298 -11.84 -6.37 16.92
N VAL A 299 -11.02 -5.34 16.94
CA VAL A 299 -9.56 -5.45 16.96
C VAL A 299 -9.06 -5.06 18.33
N MET A 300 -8.20 -5.88 18.91
CA MET A 300 -7.52 -5.58 20.17
C MET A 300 -6.02 -5.56 19.96
N THR A 301 -5.39 -4.40 20.13
CA THR A 301 -3.93 -4.29 20.25
C THR A 301 -3.52 -4.35 21.70
N TYR A 302 -2.32 -4.89 21.98
CA TYR A 302 -1.81 -4.98 23.34
C TYR A 302 -0.28 -5.12 23.32
N VAL A 303 0.34 -4.88 24.47
CA VAL A 303 1.80 -5.03 24.61
C VAL A 303 2.19 -6.46 24.93
N VAL A 304 3.40 -6.83 24.51
CA VAL A 304 4.12 -8.02 24.98
C VAL A 304 5.31 -7.58 25.81
N ARG A 305 5.19 -7.73 27.14
CA ARG A 305 6.27 -7.41 28.09
C ARG A 305 7.08 -8.64 28.51
N LYS A 306 6.51 -9.83 28.30
CA LYS A 306 7.05 -11.14 28.67
C LYS A 306 6.44 -12.24 27.81
N GLY A 307 7.12 -13.39 27.74
CA GLY A 307 6.67 -14.57 26.99
C GLY A 307 7.03 -14.56 25.51
N TYR A 308 7.92 -13.64 25.09
CA TYR A 308 8.80 -13.92 23.97
C TYR A 308 10.03 -14.70 24.45
N THR A 309 10.51 -15.63 23.62
CA THR A 309 11.78 -16.31 23.89
C THR A 309 12.92 -15.30 23.91
N ASP A 310 13.93 -15.52 24.76
CA ASP A 310 15.12 -14.67 24.73
C ASP A 310 15.87 -14.85 23.41
N THR A 311 16.59 -13.82 22.97
CA THR A 311 17.48 -13.94 21.81
C THR A 311 18.55 -15.00 22.05
N ALA A 312 19.23 -15.45 20.98
CA ALA A 312 20.34 -16.41 21.11
C ALA A 312 21.45 -15.92 22.06
N ASP A 313 21.66 -14.61 22.14
CA ASP A 313 22.60 -13.98 23.06
C ASP A 313 22.05 -13.78 24.48
N GLY A 314 20.83 -14.25 24.76
CA GLY A 314 20.18 -14.22 26.08
C GLY A 314 19.62 -12.86 26.49
N PHE A 315 19.18 -12.02 25.52
CA PHE A 315 18.47 -10.78 25.82
C PHE A 315 16.95 -11.02 25.77
N PRO A 316 16.16 -10.43 26.69
CA PRO A 316 14.71 -10.52 26.62
C PRO A 316 14.19 -9.81 25.38
N GLN A 317 13.03 -10.23 24.88
CA GLN A 317 12.36 -9.58 23.76
C GLN A 317 11.02 -8.97 24.18
N PHE A 318 10.61 -7.93 23.48
CA PHE A 318 9.37 -7.18 23.74
C PHE A 318 8.66 -6.88 22.43
N GLY A 319 7.38 -6.49 22.49
CA GLY A 319 6.67 -6.13 21.29
C GLY A 319 5.26 -5.61 21.49
N VAL A 320 4.55 -5.53 20.37
CA VAL A 320 3.16 -5.13 20.22
C VAL A 320 2.47 -6.14 19.31
N GLU A 321 1.34 -6.65 19.77
CA GLU A 321 0.53 -7.62 19.04
C GLU A 321 -0.90 -7.11 18.83
N ALA A 322 -1.64 -7.73 17.91
CA ALA A 322 -3.07 -7.54 17.76
C ALA A 322 -3.81 -8.87 17.52
N VAL A 323 -5.04 -8.96 18.03
CA VAL A 323 -5.97 -10.08 17.78
C VAL A 323 -7.33 -9.56 17.35
N VAL A 324 -8.09 -10.41 16.66
CA VAL A 324 -9.41 -10.05 16.13
C VAL A 324 -10.48 -10.95 16.75
N SER A 325 -11.62 -10.36 17.08
CA SER A 325 -12.86 -11.07 17.37
C SER A 325 -13.86 -10.80 16.24
N ARG A 326 -14.42 -11.88 15.69
CA ARG A 326 -15.42 -11.86 14.61
C ARG A 326 -16.83 -12.21 15.10
N ASP A 327 -16.98 -12.37 16.41
CA ASP A 327 -18.20 -12.78 17.10
C ASP A 327 -18.51 -11.84 18.27
N HIS A 328 -18.27 -10.54 18.04
CA HIS A 328 -18.65 -9.47 18.95
C HIS A 328 -17.99 -9.57 20.35
N GLY A 329 -16.75 -10.05 20.41
CA GLY A 329 -15.93 -10.14 21.62
C GLY A 329 -16.05 -11.46 22.38
N ALA A 330 -16.86 -12.41 21.90
CA ALA A 330 -17.07 -13.68 22.59
C ALA A 330 -15.86 -14.62 22.48
N THR A 331 -15.21 -14.67 21.32
CA THR A 331 -13.96 -15.40 21.07
C THR A 331 -12.93 -14.53 20.36
N TRP A 332 -11.66 -14.90 20.49
CA TRP A 332 -10.52 -14.13 19.98
C TRP A 332 -9.56 -15.04 19.22
N ASP A 333 -9.14 -14.57 18.06
CA ASP A 333 -8.30 -15.30 17.11
C ASP A 333 -6.82 -15.21 17.50
N LEU A 334 -6.38 -16.12 18.39
CA LEU A 334 -4.98 -16.18 18.86
C LEU A 334 -4.05 -16.83 17.84
N ASP A 335 -4.59 -17.74 17.02
CA ASP A 335 -3.86 -18.50 16.00
C ASP A 335 -3.40 -17.63 14.84
N HIS A 336 -4.12 -16.54 14.56
CA HIS A 336 -3.79 -15.58 13.50
C HIS A 336 -3.48 -14.19 14.02
N LYS A 337 -2.88 -14.10 15.22
CA LYS A 337 -2.48 -12.83 15.81
C LYS A 337 -1.48 -12.09 14.90
N ALA A 338 -1.60 -10.77 14.86
CA ALA A 338 -0.64 -9.91 14.19
C ALA A 338 0.50 -9.55 15.17
N ILE A 339 1.73 -9.70 14.72
CA ILE A 339 2.91 -9.14 15.38
C ILE A 339 3.19 -7.82 14.67
N LEU A 340 2.80 -6.72 15.32
CA LEU A 340 2.92 -5.38 14.76
C LEU A 340 4.38 -4.91 14.80
N HIS A 341 5.03 -5.10 15.95
CA HIS A 341 6.45 -4.81 16.10
C HIS A 341 7.05 -5.66 17.23
N SER A 342 8.31 -6.03 17.10
CA SER A 342 9.09 -6.71 18.15
C SER A 342 10.53 -6.21 18.14
N TRP A 343 11.16 -6.17 19.31
CA TRP A 343 12.55 -5.79 19.46
C TRP A 343 13.24 -6.56 20.59
N ALA A 344 14.55 -6.72 20.44
CA ALA A 344 15.40 -7.24 21.51
C ALA A 344 15.68 -6.15 22.55
N GLY A 345 15.73 -6.55 23.81
CA GLY A 345 16.28 -5.76 24.89
C GLY A 345 17.79 -5.59 24.73
N ASN A 346 18.33 -4.58 25.40
CA ASN A 346 19.74 -4.23 25.33
C ASN A 346 20.51 -4.59 26.62
N ARG A 347 19.89 -5.34 27.54
CA ARG A 347 20.46 -5.64 28.86
C ARG A 347 19.84 -6.85 29.55
N LYS A 348 20.57 -7.37 30.54
CA LYS A 348 20.22 -8.53 31.36
C LYS A 348 20.20 -8.18 32.85
N GLY A 349 19.75 -9.11 33.70
CA GLY A 349 19.72 -8.95 35.15
C GLY A 349 18.49 -8.18 35.67
N PRO A 350 18.54 -7.60 36.88
CA PRO A 350 17.36 -7.01 37.53
C PRO A 350 16.68 -5.88 36.74
N ASN A 351 17.43 -5.20 35.88
CA ASN A 351 16.96 -4.11 35.03
C ASN A 351 16.70 -4.55 33.58
N ALA A 352 16.65 -5.85 33.30
CA ALA A 352 16.39 -6.40 31.96
C ALA A 352 15.05 -5.92 31.36
N TRP A 353 14.12 -5.48 32.20
CA TRP A 353 12.81 -4.98 31.82
C TRP A 353 12.80 -3.55 31.27
N TRP A 354 13.86 -2.76 31.46
CA TRP A 354 13.88 -1.35 31.04
C TRP A 354 13.57 -1.13 29.55
N PRO A 355 13.96 -2.04 28.63
CA PRO A 355 13.62 -1.88 27.23
C PRO A 355 12.18 -2.22 26.84
N SER A 356 11.33 -2.53 27.82
CA SER A 356 9.95 -2.99 27.58
C SER A 356 9.05 -2.00 26.86
N SER A 357 8.03 -2.60 26.24
CA SER A 357 6.88 -1.92 25.69
C SER A 357 5.99 -1.32 26.79
N GLN A 358 5.24 -0.29 26.43
CA GLN A 358 4.22 0.35 27.26
C GLN A 358 2.92 0.50 26.45
N ALA A 359 1.86 0.94 27.12
CA ALA A 359 0.48 1.01 26.63
C ALA A 359 0.32 1.21 25.12
N THR A 360 -0.65 0.48 24.55
CA THR A 360 -1.07 0.67 23.15
C THR A 360 -2.28 1.59 23.07
N SER A 361 -2.40 2.34 21.99
CA SER A 361 -3.59 3.11 21.67
C SER A 361 -3.82 3.09 20.18
N THR A 362 -4.97 2.56 19.75
CA THR A 362 -5.28 2.33 18.35
C THR A 362 -6.51 3.12 17.92
N VAL A 363 -6.45 3.70 16.72
CA VAL A 363 -7.59 4.37 16.05
C VAL A 363 -7.74 3.84 14.63
N LEU A 364 -8.98 3.85 14.12
CA LEU A 364 -9.27 3.61 12.72
C LEU A 364 -9.26 4.94 11.95
N LEU A 365 -8.51 5.00 10.85
CA LEU A 365 -8.43 6.14 9.94
C LEU A 365 -9.47 6.01 8.81
N PRO A 366 -9.85 7.11 8.13
CA PRO A 366 -10.86 7.09 7.07
C PRO A 366 -10.49 6.28 5.82
N ASP A 367 -9.19 6.03 5.60
CA ASP A 367 -8.69 5.20 4.50
C ASP A 367 -8.68 3.70 4.83
N GLY A 368 -9.24 3.31 5.99
CA GLY A 368 -9.32 1.92 6.42
C GLY A 368 -8.08 1.41 7.16
N PHE A 369 -7.00 2.20 7.25
CA PHE A 369 -5.84 1.83 8.05
C PHE A 369 -6.10 2.01 9.55
N LEU A 370 -5.54 1.10 10.34
CA LEU A 370 -5.39 1.24 11.77
C LEU A 370 -4.07 1.97 12.06
N LEU A 371 -4.12 2.93 12.98
CA LEU A 371 -2.93 3.59 13.50
C LEU A 371 -2.78 3.20 14.96
N THR A 372 -1.67 2.57 15.33
CA THR A 372 -1.38 2.13 16.70
C THR A 372 -0.16 2.87 17.23
N ALA A 373 -0.35 3.66 18.28
CA ALA A 373 0.74 4.21 19.08
C ALA A 373 1.12 3.23 20.19
N PHE A 374 2.41 3.16 20.53
CA PHE A 374 2.91 2.33 21.61
C PHE A 374 4.18 2.92 22.23
N GLY A 375 4.38 2.75 23.54
CA GLY A 375 5.65 3.14 24.16
C GLY A 375 6.71 2.04 24.02
N THR A 376 7.97 2.42 23.87
CA THR A 376 9.12 1.50 23.74
C THR A 376 10.34 1.99 24.52
N GLY A 377 11.10 1.05 25.07
CA GLY A 377 12.37 1.30 25.73
C GLY A 377 13.57 0.72 24.98
N TYR A 378 13.47 0.31 23.73
CA TYR A 378 14.52 -0.49 23.02
C TYR A 378 15.96 0.06 23.20
N ARG A 379 16.13 1.38 23.24
CA ARG A 379 17.43 2.06 23.44
C ARG A 379 17.69 2.55 24.88
N SER A 380 16.82 2.22 25.84
CA SER A 380 16.86 2.70 27.21
C SER A 380 18.11 2.25 27.96
N ARG A 381 18.73 3.20 28.68
CA ARG A 381 19.97 3.06 29.47
C ARG A 381 19.82 3.82 30.80
N PRO A 382 20.76 3.70 31.75
CA PRO A 382 20.76 4.51 32.96
C PRO A 382 21.13 5.95 32.63
N ASN A 383 20.26 6.89 33.01
CA ASN A 383 20.63 8.31 33.05
C ASN A 383 21.53 8.60 34.27
N ALA A 384 21.91 9.87 34.44
CA ALA A 384 22.78 10.31 35.54
C ALA A 384 22.18 10.04 36.94
N GLN A 385 20.87 9.89 37.04
CA GLN A 385 20.13 9.59 38.28
C GLN A 385 19.82 8.09 38.43
N GLY A 386 20.35 7.24 37.56
CA GLY A 386 20.13 5.79 37.59
C GLY A 386 18.73 5.36 37.14
N GLN A 387 17.99 6.22 36.44
CA GLN A 387 16.66 5.95 35.91
C GLN A 387 16.72 5.50 34.44
N SER A 388 15.65 4.87 33.97
CA SER A 388 15.52 4.34 32.61
C SER A 388 15.27 5.47 31.59
N ALA A 389 16.27 5.80 30.78
CA ALA A 389 16.17 6.79 29.70
C ALA A 389 17.15 6.53 28.55
N PRO A 390 16.85 6.96 27.31
CA PRO A 390 15.56 7.52 26.88
C PRO A 390 14.49 6.43 26.79
N ARG A 391 13.24 6.88 26.57
CA ARG A 391 12.09 6.05 26.21
C ARG A 391 11.31 6.77 25.13
N ASP A 392 10.67 6.02 24.25
CA ASP A 392 10.11 6.55 23.02
C ASP A 392 8.69 6.09 22.76
N VAL A 393 8.03 6.82 21.85
CA VAL A 393 6.76 6.40 21.27
C VAL A 393 6.98 5.95 19.83
N GLY A 394 6.60 4.70 19.57
CA GLY A 394 6.46 4.17 18.23
C GLY A 394 5.04 4.37 17.71
N LEU A 395 4.93 4.53 16.40
CA LEU A 395 3.67 4.62 15.67
C LEU A 395 3.72 3.61 14.54
N ILE A 396 2.72 2.73 14.48
CA ILE A 396 2.57 1.77 13.38
C ILE A 396 1.22 1.96 12.69
N GLN A 397 1.27 2.25 11.40
CA GLN A 397 0.09 2.26 10.53
C GLN A 397 -0.02 0.90 9.87
N TRP A 398 -1.16 0.22 9.95
CA TRP A 398 -1.32 -1.15 9.47
C TRP A 398 -2.77 -1.46 9.06
N THR A 399 -2.98 -2.55 8.33
CA THR A 399 -4.34 -3.00 7.95
C THR A 399 -4.51 -4.49 8.22
N LEU A 400 -5.72 -4.91 8.56
CA LEU A 400 -6.11 -6.31 8.60
C LEU A 400 -6.41 -6.77 7.19
N ARG A 401 -5.46 -7.46 6.54
CA ARG A 401 -5.72 -8.09 5.24
C ARG A 401 -6.82 -9.15 5.36
N ASP A 402 -7.75 -9.13 4.40
CA ASP A 402 -8.67 -10.23 4.09
C ASP A 402 -7.95 -11.35 3.31
N ALA A 403 -6.78 -11.76 3.78
CA ALA A 403 -6.17 -12.99 3.30
C ALA A 403 -6.98 -14.17 3.85
N PRO A 404 -7.28 -15.21 3.05
CA PRO A 404 -7.94 -16.42 3.54
C PRO A 404 -7.13 -17.00 4.71
N LEU A 405 -7.73 -17.05 5.89
CA LEU A 405 -7.11 -17.64 7.08
C LEU A 405 -7.39 -19.13 7.12
N THR A 406 -6.42 -19.91 7.61
CA THR A 406 -6.70 -21.31 7.88
C THR A 406 -7.72 -21.44 9.03
N PRO A 407 -8.50 -22.53 9.11
CA PRO A 407 -9.44 -22.72 10.22
C PRO A 407 -8.74 -23.15 11.53
N CYS A 408 -7.47 -22.81 11.74
CA CYS A 408 -6.67 -23.24 12.89
C CYS A 408 -7.15 -22.60 14.22
N ARG A 409 -7.19 -23.40 15.29
CA ARG A 409 -7.59 -22.99 16.65
C ARG A 409 -6.67 -23.54 17.75
N THR A 410 -5.46 -23.97 17.40
CA THR A 410 -4.51 -24.62 18.29
C THR A 410 -4.18 -23.74 19.49
N LEU A 411 -3.88 -22.45 19.27
CA LEU A 411 -3.58 -21.50 20.34
C LEU A 411 -4.85 -21.11 21.09
N ALA A 412 -5.96 -20.87 20.38
CA ALA A 412 -7.25 -20.47 20.94
C ALA A 412 -7.93 -21.54 21.81
N ASP A 413 -7.59 -22.83 21.63
CA ASP A 413 -8.13 -23.95 22.40
C ASP A 413 -7.16 -24.48 23.48
N ALA A 414 -5.88 -24.07 23.45
CA ALA A 414 -4.91 -24.39 24.50
C ALA A 414 -5.31 -23.85 25.89
N ALA A 415 -4.80 -24.44 26.98
CA ALA A 415 -5.07 -23.90 28.31
C ALA A 415 -4.43 -22.50 28.47
N PRO A 416 -5.13 -21.51 29.07
CA PRO A 416 -4.64 -20.14 29.24
C PRO A 416 -3.25 -20.02 29.88
N GLU A 417 -2.91 -20.94 30.77
CA GLU A 417 -1.66 -20.99 31.52
C GLU A 417 -0.52 -21.73 30.80
N SER A 418 -0.81 -22.42 29.70
CA SER A 418 0.15 -23.28 29.00
C SER A 418 1.25 -22.50 28.28
N ASP A 419 2.44 -23.11 28.17
CA ASP A 419 3.54 -22.52 27.40
C ASP A 419 3.18 -22.36 25.92
N LEU A 420 2.40 -23.28 25.36
CA LEU A 420 1.92 -23.20 23.98
C LEU A 420 1.23 -21.86 23.67
N ARG A 421 0.52 -21.30 24.66
CA ARG A 421 -0.19 -20.03 24.51
C ARG A 421 0.62 -18.81 24.92
N ASN A 422 1.50 -18.95 25.92
CA ASN A 422 2.21 -17.81 26.52
C ASN A 422 3.66 -17.65 26.07
N VAL A 423 4.28 -18.66 25.47
CA VAL A 423 5.67 -18.60 25.00
C VAL A 423 5.68 -18.61 23.47
N PHE A 424 6.33 -17.62 22.88
CA PHE A 424 6.37 -17.43 21.43
C PHE A 424 7.73 -16.88 20.99
N ASP A 425 8.23 -17.28 19.82
CA ASP A 425 9.43 -16.66 19.25
C ASP A 425 9.00 -15.61 18.21
N PRO A 426 9.19 -14.31 18.49
CA PRO A 426 8.86 -13.25 17.54
C PRO A 426 9.91 -13.09 16.45
N ALA A 427 11.06 -13.78 16.55
CA ALA A 427 12.15 -13.62 15.60
C ALA A 427 11.65 -13.95 14.19
N PRO A 428 11.98 -13.11 13.20
CA PRO A 428 12.01 -13.58 11.83
C PRO A 428 12.82 -14.86 11.79
N ARG A 429 12.42 -15.81 10.94
CA ARG A 429 13.30 -16.92 10.57
C ARG A 429 14.72 -16.37 10.38
N PRO A 430 15.77 -16.98 10.99
CA PRO A 430 17.13 -16.48 10.82
C PRO A 430 17.37 -16.26 9.33
N PRO A 431 17.91 -15.09 8.93
CA PRO A 431 18.06 -14.76 7.52
C PRO A 431 18.77 -15.92 6.83
N ALA A 432 18.21 -16.35 5.70
CA ALA A 432 18.81 -17.41 4.93
C ALA A 432 20.27 -17.07 4.64
N LYS A 433 21.12 -18.09 4.70
CA LYS A 433 22.52 -17.90 4.35
C LYS A 433 22.63 -17.77 2.84
N PRO A 434 23.58 -16.98 2.33
CA PRO A 434 23.89 -16.99 0.90
C PRO A 434 24.31 -18.41 0.49
N VAL A 435 23.82 -18.84 -0.67
CA VAL A 435 24.13 -20.13 -1.27
C VAL A 435 24.89 -19.95 -2.59
N ALA A 436 25.86 -20.82 -2.83
CA ALA A 436 26.62 -20.86 -4.08
C ALA A 436 25.99 -21.81 -5.11
N THR A 437 25.14 -22.73 -4.65
CA THR A 437 24.43 -23.70 -5.49
C THR A 437 22.94 -23.70 -5.21
N LEU A 438 22.14 -23.64 -6.27
CA LEU A 438 20.68 -23.68 -6.20
C LEU A 438 20.15 -24.74 -7.18
N ARG A 439 19.17 -25.54 -6.78
CA ARG A 439 18.50 -26.50 -7.67
C ARG A 439 17.07 -26.06 -7.95
N LEU A 440 16.68 -25.97 -9.22
CA LEU A 440 15.29 -25.81 -9.62
C LEU A 440 14.68 -27.19 -9.90
N ARG A 441 13.68 -27.59 -9.12
CA ARG A 441 12.96 -28.85 -9.28
C ARG A 441 11.58 -28.59 -9.88
N LEU A 442 11.30 -29.28 -10.97
CA LEU A 442 10.01 -29.26 -11.65
C LEU A 442 9.38 -30.66 -11.59
N PRO A 443 8.04 -30.78 -11.59
CA PRO A 443 7.37 -32.06 -11.75
C PRO A 443 7.59 -32.60 -13.18
N GLU A 444 7.48 -33.91 -13.38
CA GLU A 444 7.75 -34.54 -14.68
C GLU A 444 6.81 -34.02 -15.78
N ASP A 445 5.56 -33.76 -15.42
CA ASP A 445 4.48 -33.24 -16.26
C ASP A 445 4.44 -31.70 -16.34
N ALA A 446 5.49 -31.00 -15.92
CA ALA A 446 5.55 -29.54 -15.97
C ALA A 446 5.21 -28.98 -17.36
N GLY A 447 4.25 -28.05 -17.40
CA GLY A 447 3.82 -27.36 -18.61
C GLY A 447 4.91 -26.45 -19.19
N PRO A 448 4.73 -25.97 -20.44
CA PRO A 448 5.70 -25.12 -21.12
C PRO A 448 5.94 -23.80 -20.39
N VAL A 449 4.90 -23.19 -19.81
CA VAL A 449 5.01 -21.93 -19.06
C VAL A 449 5.77 -22.12 -17.76
N MET A 450 5.50 -23.20 -17.01
CA MET A 450 6.28 -23.52 -15.80
C MET A 450 7.77 -23.76 -16.10
N ARG A 451 8.09 -24.46 -17.21
CA ARG A 451 9.48 -24.62 -17.67
C ARG A 451 10.11 -23.28 -18.00
N ARG A 452 9.37 -22.41 -18.70
CA ARG A 452 9.83 -21.05 -19.01
C ARG A 452 10.06 -20.22 -17.76
N ALA A 453 9.19 -20.31 -16.75
CA ALA A 453 9.36 -19.63 -15.47
C ALA A 453 10.65 -20.08 -14.76
N ALA A 454 10.98 -21.38 -14.80
CA ALA A 454 12.25 -21.89 -14.25
C ALA A 454 13.47 -21.38 -15.03
N GLU A 455 13.40 -21.30 -16.37
CA GLU A 455 14.47 -20.73 -17.19
C GLU A 455 14.71 -19.25 -16.87
N ILE A 456 13.63 -18.47 -16.75
CA ILE A 456 13.67 -17.05 -16.35
C ILE A 456 14.30 -16.93 -14.96
N ALA A 457 13.86 -17.73 -13.99
CA ALA A 457 14.42 -17.72 -12.63
C ALA A 457 15.92 -18.01 -12.63
N ALA A 458 16.35 -19.06 -13.33
CA ALA A 458 17.76 -19.43 -13.42
C ALA A 458 18.60 -18.28 -14.01
N ARG A 459 18.11 -17.68 -15.11
CA ARG A 459 18.78 -16.57 -15.78
C ARG A 459 18.89 -15.34 -14.89
N GLU A 460 17.79 -14.94 -14.24
CA GLU A 460 17.78 -13.77 -13.36
C GLU A 460 18.70 -13.92 -12.16
N ILE A 461 18.73 -15.11 -11.55
CA ILE A 461 19.63 -15.42 -10.43
C ILE A 461 21.09 -15.36 -10.87
N MET A 462 21.44 -16.06 -11.95
CA MET A 462 22.82 -16.13 -12.46
C MET A 462 23.31 -14.78 -13.00
N ARG A 463 22.42 -13.91 -13.47
CA ARG A 463 22.76 -12.55 -13.91
C ARG A 463 23.21 -11.67 -12.74
N ARG A 464 22.63 -11.88 -11.55
CA ARG A 464 22.76 -10.96 -10.40
C ARG A 464 23.68 -11.50 -9.28
N ALA A 465 23.94 -12.80 -9.24
CA ALA A 465 24.77 -13.44 -8.22
C ALA A 465 25.65 -14.57 -8.79
N PRO A 466 26.84 -14.84 -8.21
CA PRO A 466 27.74 -15.90 -8.65
C PRO A 466 27.26 -17.28 -8.16
N VAL A 467 26.14 -17.75 -8.72
CA VAL A 467 25.47 -19.00 -8.31
C VAL A 467 25.40 -19.98 -9.46
N ARG A 468 25.60 -21.26 -9.17
CA ARG A 468 25.35 -22.34 -10.12
C ARG A 468 23.95 -22.90 -9.93
N VAL A 469 23.08 -22.69 -10.92
CA VAL A 469 21.73 -23.26 -10.95
C VAL A 469 21.77 -24.66 -11.56
N LEU A 470 21.34 -25.67 -10.80
CA LEU A 470 21.36 -27.08 -11.14
C LEU A 470 19.95 -27.58 -11.50
N GLN A 471 19.88 -28.50 -12.47
CA GLN A 471 18.63 -29.22 -12.80
C GLN A 471 18.52 -30.55 -12.03
N SER A 472 19.65 -31.15 -11.63
CA SER A 472 19.72 -32.42 -10.90
C SER A 472 20.90 -32.43 -9.91
N GLY A 473 20.91 -33.40 -9.00
CA GLY A 473 21.92 -33.52 -7.94
C GLY A 473 21.55 -32.77 -6.65
N GLU A 474 22.54 -32.65 -5.76
CA GLU A 474 22.42 -31.91 -4.49
C GLU A 474 22.84 -30.44 -4.68
N ALA A 475 22.16 -29.54 -3.97
CA ALA A 475 22.44 -28.11 -3.92
C ALA A 475 22.19 -27.61 -2.49
N GLU A 476 22.78 -26.49 -2.13
CA GLU A 476 22.57 -25.84 -0.82
C GLU A 476 21.13 -25.32 -0.63
N LEU A 477 20.46 -24.98 -1.73
CA LEU A 477 19.04 -24.61 -1.75
C LEU A 477 18.32 -25.35 -2.89
N THR A 478 17.17 -25.95 -2.60
CA THR A 478 16.26 -26.47 -3.63
C THR A 478 15.02 -25.58 -3.74
N VAL A 479 14.65 -25.16 -4.93
CA VAL A 479 13.38 -24.46 -5.21
C VAL A 479 12.51 -25.40 -6.03
N THR A 480 11.40 -25.84 -5.46
CA THR A 480 10.45 -26.77 -6.08
C THR A 480 9.25 -26.01 -6.60
N LEU A 481 8.99 -26.11 -7.90
CA LEU A 481 7.80 -25.54 -8.55
C LEU A 481 6.70 -26.60 -8.64
N GLY A 482 5.43 -26.18 -8.62
CA GLY A 482 4.31 -27.10 -8.82
C GLY A 482 2.96 -26.43 -8.94
N ILE A 483 1.90 -27.23 -9.13
CA ILE A 483 0.52 -26.77 -9.18
C ILE A 483 -0.22 -27.19 -7.90
N ASN A 484 -1.07 -26.29 -7.40
CA ASN A 484 -2.04 -26.56 -6.34
C ASN A 484 -3.43 -26.11 -6.81
N THR A 485 -4.22 -27.05 -7.32
CA THR A 485 -5.55 -26.79 -7.89
C THR A 485 -6.60 -26.35 -6.87
N SER A 486 -6.29 -26.35 -5.56
CA SER A 486 -7.17 -25.72 -4.56
C SER A 486 -7.04 -24.21 -4.51
N LEU A 487 -5.99 -23.62 -5.10
CA LEU A 487 -5.83 -22.18 -5.23
C LEU A 487 -6.67 -21.64 -6.40
N PRO A 488 -7.22 -20.42 -6.30
CA PRO A 488 -7.79 -19.71 -7.44
C PRO A 488 -6.79 -19.58 -8.60
N TRP A 489 -7.31 -19.43 -9.82
CA TRP A 489 -6.53 -19.18 -11.03
C TRP A 489 -5.62 -17.96 -10.85
N GLU A 490 -4.39 -18.01 -11.39
CA GLU A 490 -3.32 -17.01 -11.22
C GLU A 490 -2.82 -16.79 -9.77
N GLY A 491 -3.47 -17.39 -8.77
CA GLY A 491 -3.01 -17.36 -7.39
C GLY A 491 -1.76 -18.19 -7.17
N PHE A 492 -0.97 -17.86 -6.16
CA PHE A 492 0.19 -18.66 -5.78
C PHE A 492 0.39 -18.73 -4.27
N GLU A 493 1.12 -19.75 -3.84
CA GLU A 493 1.64 -19.89 -2.49
C GLU A 493 3.16 -20.13 -2.52
N LEU A 494 3.83 -19.66 -1.48
CA LEU A 494 5.24 -19.93 -1.25
C LEU A 494 5.44 -20.38 0.19
N HIS A 495 6.16 -21.49 0.35
CA HIS A 495 6.53 -22.04 1.65
C HIS A 495 8.02 -22.29 1.69
N SER A 496 8.73 -21.67 2.62
CA SER A 496 10.15 -21.92 2.82
C SER A 496 10.31 -23.00 3.90
N MET A 497 11.26 -23.90 3.68
CA MET A 497 11.78 -24.91 4.59
C MET A 497 13.29 -24.68 4.74
N LYS A 498 13.97 -25.41 5.63
CA LYS A 498 15.38 -25.11 5.97
C LYS A 498 16.31 -24.97 4.74
N GLU A 499 16.23 -25.89 3.79
CA GLU A 499 17.07 -25.96 2.58
C GLU A 499 16.20 -26.14 1.31
N GLU A 500 14.89 -25.92 1.41
CA GLU A 500 13.95 -26.06 0.29
C GLU A 500 12.90 -24.95 0.30
N VAL A 501 12.56 -24.41 -0.86
CA VAL A 501 11.49 -23.43 -1.07
C VAL A 501 10.49 -24.03 -2.03
N LEU A 502 9.23 -24.12 -1.62
CA LEU A 502 8.14 -24.62 -2.45
C LEU A 502 7.33 -23.43 -3.00
N ILE A 503 7.21 -23.34 -4.32
CA ILE A 503 6.38 -22.36 -5.03
C ILE A 503 5.30 -23.11 -5.77
N ARG A 504 4.02 -22.84 -5.46
CA ARG A 504 2.89 -23.48 -6.12
C ARG A 504 1.89 -22.46 -6.64
N GLY A 505 1.47 -22.61 -7.89
CA GLY A 505 0.41 -21.80 -8.49
C GLY A 505 -0.91 -22.56 -8.55
N GLY A 506 -2.05 -21.84 -8.58
CA GLY A 506 -3.33 -22.42 -8.98
C GLY A 506 -3.31 -22.93 -10.42
N ASP A 507 -2.47 -22.31 -11.25
CA ASP A 507 -2.15 -22.66 -12.62
C ASP A 507 -0.71 -22.26 -12.97
N ASP A 508 -0.32 -22.40 -14.24
CA ASP A 508 1.03 -22.09 -14.72
C ASP A 508 1.39 -20.59 -14.56
N LEU A 509 0.44 -19.66 -14.77
CA LEU A 509 0.67 -18.23 -14.53
C LEU A 509 0.88 -17.94 -13.04
N GLY A 510 0.10 -18.58 -12.15
CA GLY A 510 0.34 -18.52 -10.71
C GLY A 510 1.76 -18.91 -10.34
N VAL A 511 2.32 -19.96 -10.96
CA VAL A 511 3.73 -20.34 -10.73
C VAL A 511 4.70 -19.25 -11.18
N LEU A 512 4.49 -18.66 -12.36
CA LEU A 512 5.31 -17.56 -12.85
C LEU A 512 5.29 -16.36 -11.88
N TYR A 513 4.12 -16.02 -11.34
CA TYR A 513 3.97 -14.93 -10.37
C TYR A 513 4.62 -15.24 -9.02
N GLY A 514 4.52 -16.49 -8.56
CA GLY A 514 5.23 -16.97 -7.38
C GLY A 514 6.75 -16.92 -7.54
N VAL A 515 7.26 -17.30 -8.72
CA VAL A 515 8.67 -17.12 -9.09
C VAL A 515 9.06 -15.63 -9.07
N GLY A 516 8.21 -14.76 -9.61
CA GLY A 516 8.41 -13.32 -9.55
C GLY A 516 8.55 -12.82 -8.11
N LYS A 517 7.64 -13.22 -7.21
CA LYS A 517 7.70 -12.83 -5.79
C LYS A 517 8.95 -13.39 -5.08
N PHE A 518 9.33 -14.63 -5.37
CA PHE A 518 10.56 -15.24 -4.86
C PHE A 518 11.80 -14.43 -5.26
N LEU A 519 11.91 -14.07 -6.55
CA LEU A 519 13.03 -13.28 -7.05
C LEU A 519 13.08 -11.87 -6.44
N ARG A 520 11.93 -11.20 -6.29
CA ARG A 520 11.84 -9.84 -5.76
C ARG A 520 12.17 -9.70 -4.28
N THR A 521 11.92 -10.76 -3.51
CA THR A 521 12.19 -10.77 -2.07
C THR A 521 13.59 -11.27 -1.73
N ALA A 522 14.24 -11.97 -2.66
CA ALA A 522 15.61 -12.47 -2.50
C ALA A 522 16.67 -11.35 -2.49
N ARG A 523 17.89 -11.71 -2.05
CA ARG A 523 19.09 -10.86 -2.19
C ARG A 523 20.14 -11.51 -3.08
N TYR A 524 20.87 -10.65 -3.77
CA TYR A 524 21.92 -11.01 -4.71
C TYR A 524 23.21 -10.31 -4.30
N GLY A 525 24.27 -11.07 -4.03
CA GLY A 525 25.51 -10.52 -3.53
C GLY A 525 26.73 -11.31 -3.97
N PRO A 526 27.95 -10.82 -3.66
CA PRO A 526 29.19 -11.50 -4.01
C PRO A 526 29.34 -12.86 -3.31
N GLU A 527 28.65 -13.07 -2.20
CA GLU A 527 28.64 -14.34 -1.46
C GLU A 527 27.67 -15.38 -2.05
N GLY A 528 26.80 -14.99 -3.00
CA GLY A 528 25.82 -15.89 -3.63
C GLY A 528 24.40 -15.33 -3.64
N PHE A 529 23.43 -16.26 -3.71
CA PHE A 529 22.00 -15.97 -3.69
C PHE A 529 21.44 -16.21 -2.29
N THR A 530 20.59 -15.32 -1.79
CA THR A 530 19.92 -15.48 -0.50
C THR A 530 18.41 -15.41 -0.70
N GLU A 531 17.68 -16.44 -0.29
CA GLU A 531 16.22 -16.43 -0.37
C GLU A 531 15.61 -15.39 0.58
N GLY A 532 14.48 -14.81 0.18
CA GLY A 532 13.90 -13.62 0.82
C GLY A 532 13.12 -13.87 2.11
N GLY A 533 12.79 -15.12 2.40
CA GLY A 533 11.99 -15.54 3.55
C GLY A 533 10.50 -15.20 3.45
N TRP A 534 10.01 -14.79 2.28
CA TRP A 534 8.59 -14.52 2.06
C TRP A 534 7.80 -15.83 2.11
N GLU A 535 6.73 -15.89 2.89
CA GLU A 535 5.84 -17.05 2.98
C GLU A 535 4.38 -16.60 2.92
N GLY A 536 3.53 -17.46 2.36
CA GLY A 536 2.08 -17.25 2.34
C GLY A 536 1.46 -17.44 0.96
N THR A 537 0.22 -16.98 0.82
CA THR A 537 -0.58 -17.06 -0.40
C THR A 537 -0.87 -15.65 -0.92
N ALA A 538 -0.78 -15.46 -2.23
CA ALA A 538 -1.13 -14.22 -2.90
C ALA A 538 -2.06 -14.50 -4.08
N LEU A 539 -3.14 -13.72 -4.17
CA LEU A 539 -4.18 -13.84 -5.18
C LEU A 539 -4.33 -12.50 -5.89
N PRO A 540 -4.45 -12.46 -7.23
CA PRO A 540 -4.74 -11.21 -7.94
C PRO A 540 -6.21 -10.78 -7.70
N GLN A 541 -6.44 -9.47 -7.63
CA GLN A 541 -7.76 -8.87 -7.41
C GLN A 541 -8.34 -8.14 -8.65
N GLY A 542 -7.57 -8.01 -9.73
CA GLY A 542 -8.03 -7.48 -11.01
C GLY A 542 -7.75 -8.46 -12.14
N ALA A 543 -8.75 -8.77 -12.96
CA ALA A 543 -8.66 -9.77 -14.02
C ALA A 543 -7.84 -9.34 -15.24
N PHE A 544 -7.78 -8.04 -15.55
CA PHE A 544 -7.09 -7.49 -16.73
C PHE A 544 -5.87 -6.67 -16.33
N ARG A 545 -4.66 -7.19 -16.54
CA ARG A 545 -3.40 -6.55 -16.13
C ARG A 545 -2.46 -6.48 -17.33
N ALA A 546 -2.79 -5.57 -18.24
CA ALA A 546 -2.22 -5.56 -19.57
C ALA A 546 -1.03 -4.60 -19.71
N VAL A 547 0.00 -5.05 -20.43
CA VAL A 547 1.04 -4.20 -20.97
C VAL A 547 0.53 -3.64 -22.30
N TYR A 548 0.42 -2.31 -22.41
CA TYR A 548 0.31 -1.67 -23.72
C TYR A 548 1.70 -1.50 -24.32
N ALA A 549 2.02 -2.29 -25.35
CA ALA A 549 3.26 -2.15 -26.10
C ALA A 549 2.97 -1.35 -27.37
N ALA A 550 2.95 -0.03 -27.24
CA ALA A 550 2.73 0.89 -28.35
C ALA A 550 3.81 0.69 -29.41
N THR A 551 3.48 0.22 -30.61
CA THR A 551 4.44 -0.02 -31.71
C THR A 551 4.30 1.04 -32.79
N HIS A 552 4.50 2.30 -32.41
CA HIS A 552 4.49 3.45 -33.30
C HIS A 552 5.54 4.50 -32.88
N PHE A 553 5.73 5.51 -33.73
CA PHE A 553 6.69 6.61 -33.54
C PHE A 553 8.16 6.19 -33.49
N ASN A 554 8.48 4.94 -33.85
CA ASN A 554 9.79 4.34 -33.70
C ASN A 554 10.29 4.45 -32.25
N ASN A 555 9.37 4.24 -31.30
CA ASN A 555 9.63 4.17 -29.87
C ASN A 555 10.37 2.86 -29.49
N TYR A 556 10.57 2.62 -28.19
CA TYR A 556 11.35 1.47 -27.72
C TYR A 556 10.78 0.12 -28.21
N TYR A 557 9.45 -0.08 -28.14
CA TYR A 557 8.83 -1.36 -28.52
C TYR A 557 8.93 -1.65 -30.02
N GLU A 558 9.10 -0.62 -30.85
CA GLU A 558 9.31 -0.74 -32.28
C GLU A 558 10.79 -0.88 -32.65
N ALA A 559 11.66 -0.05 -32.06
CA ALA A 559 13.06 0.10 -32.47
C ALA A 559 14.03 -0.88 -31.80
N ALA A 560 13.77 -1.29 -30.55
CA ALA A 560 14.71 -2.09 -29.79
C ALA A 560 14.82 -3.55 -30.30
N PRO A 561 15.97 -4.22 -30.07
CA PRO A 561 16.15 -5.62 -30.45
C PRO A 561 15.10 -6.55 -29.86
N ALA A 562 14.70 -7.56 -30.64
CA ALA A 562 13.70 -8.57 -30.28
C ALA A 562 13.91 -9.20 -28.90
N GLU A 563 15.14 -9.60 -28.64
CA GLU A 563 15.52 -10.25 -27.40
C GLU A 563 15.37 -9.30 -26.21
N GLU A 564 15.67 -8.01 -26.40
CA GLU A 564 15.59 -7.02 -25.34
C GLU A 564 14.15 -6.76 -24.92
N VAL A 565 13.28 -6.47 -25.90
CA VAL A 565 11.85 -6.27 -25.64
C VAL A 565 11.22 -7.55 -25.10
N GLY A 566 11.63 -8.71 -25.62
CA GLY A 566 11.13 -9.99 -25.12
C GLY A 566 11.48 -10.24 -23.66
N ARG A 567 12.75 -9.99 -23.27
CA ARG A 567 13.16 -10.07 -21.85
C ARG A 567 12.40 -9.08 -20.98
N TYR A 568 12.14 -7.88 -21.47
CA TYR A 568 11.36 -6.89 -20.73
C TYR A 568 9.92 -7.36 -20.48
N LEU A 569 9.26 -7.95 -21.48
CA LEU A 569 7.93 -8.54 -21.30
C LEU A 569 7.92 -9.70 -20.29
N GLU A 570 8.96 -10.54 -20.27
CA GLU A 570 9.12 -11.59 -19.26
C GLU A 570 9.26 -10.99 -17.85
N GLU A 571 10.05 -9.91 -17.70
CA GLU A 571 10.21 -9.21 -16.43
C GLU A 571 8.89 -8.56 -15.96
N LEU A 572 8.08 -7.98 -16.86
CA LEU A 572 6.76 -7.45 -16.51
C LEU A 572 5.77 -8.56 -16.13
N ALA A 573 5.86 -9.74 -16.75
CA ALA A 573 5.07 -10.90 -16.35
C ALA A 573 5.42 -11.35 -14.91
N LEU A 574 6.69 -11.30 -14.51
CA LEU A 574 7.07 -11.57 -13.11
C LEU A 574 6.40 -10.60 -12.13
N TRP A 575 6.10 -9.36 -12.55
CA TRP A 575 5.37 -8.35 -11.76
C TRP A 575 3.85 -8.52 -11.75
N GLY A 576 3.32 -9.55 -12.43
CA GLY A 576 1.89 -9.87 -12.41
C GLY A 576 1.13 -9.48 -13.67
N ALA A 577 1.79 -8.96 -14.72
CA ALA A 577 1.12 -8.73 -16.00
C ALA A 577 0.60 -10.06 -16.58
N ASN A 578 -0.60 -10.04 -17.16
CA ASN A 578 -1.24 -11.23 -17.74
C ASN A 578 -1.67 -11.07 -19.20
N ALA A 579 -1.46 -9.90 -19.79
CA ALA A 579 -1.76 -9.66 -21.20
C ALA A 579 -0.77 -8.68 -21.84
N VAL A 580 -0.57 -8.82 -23.15
CA VAL A 580 0.12 -7.84 -23.99
C VAL A 580 -0.82 -7.40 -25.11
N ILE A 581 -1.05 -6.10 -25.19
CA ILE A 581 -1.89 -5.46 -26.19
C ILE A 581 -1.01 -4.61 -27.10
N VAL A 582 -1.14 -4.79 -28.41
CA VAL A 582 -0.36 -4.07 -29.43
C VAL A 582 -1.27 -3.26 -30.34
N HIS A 583 -0.72 -2.20 -30.94
CA HIS A 583 -1.41 -1.36 -31.91
C HIS A 583 -0.78 -1.56 -33.29
N PHE A 584 -1.61 -1.81 -34.31
CA PHE A 584 -1.19 -1.73 -35.72
C PHE A 584 -1.62 -0.35 -36.26
N PRO A 585 -0.68 0.61 -36.41
CA PRO A 585 -1.00 2.01 -36.72
C PRO A 585 -1.34 2.18 -38.20
N THR A 586 -2.55 1.79 -38.58
CA THR A 586 -3.04 1.75 -39.96
C THR A 586 -2.79 3.08 -40.70
N TRP A 587 -2.91 4.20 -39.99
CA TRP A 587 -2.68 5.54 -40.51
C TRP A 587 -1.27 5.82 -41.04
N SER A 588 -0.27 5.01 -40.68
CA SER A 588 1.12 5.18 -41.09
C SER A 588 1.43 4.56 -42.47
N PHE A 589 0.52 3.75 -43.03
CA PHE A 589 0.82 2.89 -44.17
C PHE A 589 -0.11 3.09 -45.36
N ALA A 590 0.32 2.71 -46.56
CA ALA A 590 -0.50 2.73 -47.77
C ALA A 590 -1.39 1.49 -47.92
N GLY A 591 -1.19 0.44 -47.14
CA GLY A 591 -1.95 -0.81 -47.20
C GLY A 591 -1.20 -1.92 -46.47
N PHE A 592 -1.79 -3.12 -46.39
CA PHE A 592 -1.12 -4.27 -45.76
C PHE A 592 0.17 -4.67 -46.47
N ASP A 593 0.22 -4.58 -47.81
CA ASP A 593 1.39 -4.97 -48.61
C ASP A 593 2.50 -3.90 -48.64
N ASP A 594 2.31 -2.77 -47.94
CA ASP A 594 3.36 -1.77 -47.75
C ASP A 594 4.54 -2.41 -46.97
N PRO A 595 5.79 -2.30 -47.45
CA PRO A 595 6.94 -2.85 -46.74
C PRO A 595 7.05 -2.39 -45.28
N ALA A 596 6.66 -1.15 -44.98
CA ALA A 596 6.65 -0.63 -43.61
C ALA A 596 5.53 -1.28 -42.76
N ALA A 597 4.36 -1.53 -43.34
CA ALA A 597 3.28 -2.27 -42.69
C ALA A 597 3.69 -3.71 -42.39
N GLN A 598 4.33 -4.39 -43.35
CA GLN A 598 4.82 -5.76 -43.16
C GLN A 598 5.86 -5.84 -42.04
N LYS A 599 6.78 -4.88 -41.97
CA LYS A 599 7.76 -4.78 -40.87
C LYS A 599 7.07 -4.59 -39.52
N ASN A 600 6.06 -3.72 -39.43
CA ASN A 600 5.31 -3.50 -38.20
C ASN A 600 4.46 -4.72 -37.79
N LEU A 601 3.83 -5.41 -38.75
CA LEU A 601 3.13 -6.68 -38.51
C LEU A 601 4.08 -7.74 -37.97
N GLU A 602 5.26 -7.91 -38.55
CA GLU A 602 6.26 -8.86 -38.06
C GLU A 602 6.65 -8.55 -36.61
N GLN A 603 6.88 -7.26 -36.29
CA GLN A 603 7.20 -6.80 -34.95
C GLN A 603 6.08 -7.12 -33.95
N THR A 604 4.85 -6.68 -34.22
CA THR A 604 3.70 -6.89 -33.32
C THR A 604 3.41 -8.38 -33.12
N ARG A 605 3.45 -9.18 -34.20
CA ARG A 605 3.31 -10.64 -34.14
C ARG A 605 4.38 -11.28 -33.26
N ARG A 606 5.62 -10.78 -33.31
CA ARG A 606 6.70 -11.26 -32.44
C ARG A 606 6.42 -10.98 -30.96
N LEU A 607 5.98 -9.76 -30.62
CA LEU A 607 5.64 -9.40 -29.23
C LEU A 607 4.54 -10.31 -28.67
N LEU A 608 3.49 -10.56 -29.45
CA LEU A 608 2.39 -11.44 -29.05
C LEU A 608 2.84 -12.90 -28.89
N ARG A 609 3.74 -13.41 -29.74
CA ARG A 609 4.34 -14.75 -29.55
C ARG A 609 5.17 -14.84 -28.28
N THR A 610 5.93 -13.80 -27.94
CA THR A 610 6.68 -13.76 -26.68
C THR A 610 5.74 -13.77 -25.48
N ALA A 611 4.64 -13.02 -25.53
CA ALA A 611 3.62 -13.03 -24.49
C ALA A 611 3.02 -14.44 -24.27
N ARG A 612 2.62 -15.12 -25.36
CA ARG A 612 2.11 -16.50 -25.31
C ARG A 612 3.12 -17.49 -24.73
N ALA A 613 4.41 -17.32 -25.00
CA ALA A 613 5.46 -18.21 -24.51
C ALA A 613 5.59 -18.21 -22.97
N VAL A 614 5.15 -17.15 -22.30
CA VAL A 614 5.07 -17.07 -20.83
C VAL A 614 3.63 -17.17 -20.30
N GLY A 615 2.68 -17.57 -21.14
CA GLY A 615 1.28 -17.78 -20.74
C GLY A 615 0.42 -16.51 -20.72
N MET A 616 0.96 -15.34 -21.07
CA MET A 616 0.16 -14.12 -21.15
C MET A 616 -0.80 -14.17 -22.33
N LYS A 617 -1.96 -13.55 -22.14
CA LYS A 617 -2.95 -13.29 -23.19
C LYS A 617 -2.46 -12.24 -24.18
N THR A 618 -3.06 -12.22 -25.36
CA THR A 618 -2.69 -11.35 -26.48
C THR A 618 -3.88 -10.56 -26.99
N GLY A 619 -3.66 -9.34 -27.46
CA GLY A 619 -4.75 -8.55 -28.03
C GLY A 619 -4.31 -7.38 -28.87
N LEU A 620 -5.31 -6.72 -29.45
CA LEU A 620 -5.15 -5.53 -30.27
C LEU A 620 -5.88 -4.36 -29.63
N VAL A 621 -5.28 -3.17 -29.65
CA VAL A 621 -6.01 -1.90 -29.53
C VAL A 621 -6.11 -1.26 -30.90
N GLN A 622 -7.29 -0.82 -31.30
CA GLN A 622 -7.54 -0.33 -32.65
C GLN A 622 -8.62 0.74 -32.68
N CYS A 623 -8.39 1.79 -33.48
CA CYS A 623 -9.38 2.80 -33.84
C CYS A 623 -10.30 2.26 -34.95
N PRO A 624 -11.57 1.90 -34.66
CA PRO A 624 -12.41 1.14 -35.59
C PRO A 624 -12.65 1.81 -36.95
N ASN A 625 -12.57 3.14 -37.03
CA ASN A 625 -12.81 3.87 -38.27
C ASN A 625 -11.54 4.44 -38.93
N GLN A 626 -10.37 4.05 -38.46
CA GLN A 626 -9.11 4.46 -39.06
C GLN A 626 -8.83 3.65 -40.34
N GLY A 627 -8.42 4.35 -41.40
CA GLY A 627 -8.01 3.76 -42.67
C GLY A 627 -6.55 4.02 -43.02
N PHE A 628 -6.04 3.26 -43.99
CA PHE A 628 -4.74 3.50 -44.60
C PHE A 628 -4.67 4.88 -45.25
N THR A 629 -3.44 5.38 -45.44
CA THR A 629 -3.19 6.65 -46.14
C THR A 629 -3.73 6.67 -47.57
N SER A 630 -3.87 5.49 -48.19
CA SER A 630 -4.42 5.29 -49.53
C SER A 630 -5.95 5.15 -49.58
N ALA A 631 -6.65 5.27 -48.44
CA ALA A 631 -8.09 5.06 -48.37
C ALA A 631 -8.82 5.93 -49.43
N PRO A 632 -9.75 5.32 -50.22
CA PRO A 632 -10.41 6.03 -51.30
C PRO A 632 -11.15 7.27 -50.82
N PRO A 633 -11.18 8.39 -51.59
CA PRO A 633 -11.83 9.62 -51.16
C PRO A 633 -13.30 9.45 -50.74
N GLU A 634 -14.03 8.55 -51.39
CA GLU A 634 -15.45 8.25 -51.11
C GLU A 634 -15.69 7.56 -49.77
N THR A 635 -14.67 6.96 -49.15
CA THR A 635 -14.79 6.32 -47.83
C THR A 635 -14.55 7.29 -46.69
N ARG A 636 -14.01 8.49 -46.95
CA ARG A 636 -13.45 9.38 -45.91
C ARG A 636 -14.51 9.96 -44.98
N ALA A 637 -14.15 10.05 -43.71
CA ALA A 637 -14.96 10.70 -42.68
C ALA A 637 -14.99 12.22 -42.85
N VAL A 638 -16.10 12.83 -42.40
CA VAL A 638 -16.11 14.26 -42.11
C VAL A 638 -15.25 14.46 -40.85
N PRO A 639 -14.27 15.39 -40.84
CA PRO A 639 -13.45 15.63 -39.65
C PRO A 639 -14.30 15.92 -38.41
N ASN A 640 -13.95 15.32 -37.27
CA ASN A 640 -14.66 15.54 -36.02
C ASN A 640 -14.38 16.96 -35.47
N PRO A 641 -15.33 17.65 -34.82
CA PRO A 641 -15.07 18.95 -34.20
C PRO A 641 -14.21 18.80 -32.94
N ASP A 642 -12.90 19.06 -33.04
CA ASP A 642 -11.98 19.08 -31.88
C ASP A 642 -11.82 20.50 -31.31
N LEU A 643 -12.86 20.99 -30.63
CA LEU A 643 -12.89 22.34 -30.06
C LEU A 643 -11.83 22.54 -28.96
N THR A 644 -11.44 21.47 -28.28
CA THR A 644 -10.45 21.50 -27.19
C THR A 644 -9.01 21.30 -27.66
N LYS A 645 -8.80 20.89 -28.93
CA LYS A 645 -7.51 20.44 -29.47
C LYS A 645 -6.90 19.29 -28.68
N ARG A 646 -7.75 18.40 -28.19
CA ARG A 646 -7.38 17.27 -27.32
C ARG A 646 -7.76 15.93 -27.91
N HIS A 647 -8.76 15.86 -28.79
CA HIS A 647 -9.14 14.61 -29.44
C HIS A 647 -8.11 14.10 -30.45
N GLY A 648 -7.12 14.90 -30.84
CA GLY A 648 -6.13 14.50 -31.85
C GLY A 648 -6.75 14.39 -33.25
N ASN A 649 -5.90 14.34 -34.27
CA ASN A 649 -6.32 14.11 -35.65
C ASN A 649 -5.16 13.56 -36.48
N MET A 650 -4.75 12.32 -36.18
CA MET A 650 -3.73 11.62 -36.95
C MET A 650 -4.37 10.71 -38.00
N GLY A 651 -3.87 10.76 -39.24
CA GLY A 651 -4.22 9.80 -40.29
C GLY A 651 -5.45 10.11 -41.12
N VAL A 652 -5.98 9.06 -41.76
CA VAL A 652 -7.17 9.13 -42.62
C VAL A 652 -8.29 8.31 -41.98
N ASN A 653 -9.34 8.99 -41.52
CA ASN A 653 -10.54 8.34 -41.01
C ASN A 653 -11.54 8.06 -42.13
N CYS A 654 -12.27 6.95 -41.98
CA CYS A 654 -13.36 6.56 -42.87
C CYS A 654 -14.72 6.68 -42.17
N CYS A 655 -15.77 6.96 -42.94
CA CYS A 655 -17.12 7.16 -42.44
C CYS A 655 -17.88 5.82 -42.39
N PRO A 656 -18.24 5.28 -41.23
CA PRO A 656 -19.00 4.03 -41.17
C PRO A 656 -20.49 4.21 -41.50
N SER A 657 -20.96 5.44 -41.70
CA SER A 657 -22.37 5.68 -42.06
C SER A 657 -22.63 5.65 -43.57
N THR A 658 -21.59 5.56 -44.40
CA THR A 658 -21.72 5.36 -45.85
C THR A 658 -21.47 3.87 -46.20
N PRO A 659 -22.19 3.30 -47.18
CA PRO A 659 -21.98 1.91 -47.58
C PRO A 659 -20.55 1.61 -48.02
N GLU A 660 -19.89 2.56 -48.68
CA GLU A 660 -18.50 2.42 -49.15
C GLU A 660 -17.51 2.41 -47.98
N GLY A 661 -17.70 3.31 -47.01
CA GLY A 661 -16.83 3.42 -45.84
C GLY A 661 -17.00 2.26 -44.87
N GLU A 662 -18.23 1.83 -44.62
CA GLU A 662 -18.53 0.64 -43.80
C GLU A 662 -17.88 -0.61 -44.40
N ARG A 663 -18.12 -0.89 -45.69
CA ARG A 663 -17.53 -2.06 -46.36
C ARG A 663 -16.00 -2.03 -46.32
N TYR A 664 -15.39 -0.88 -46.62
CA TYR A 664 -13.93 -0.73 -46.58
C TYR A 664 -13.35 -1.06 -45.20
N LEU A 665 -13.98 -0.55 -44.12
CA LEU A 665 -13.54 -0.80 -42.75
C LEU A 665 -13.70 -2.28 -42.38
N LEU A 666 -14.83 -2.90 -42.69
CA LEU A 666 -15.05 -4.32 -42.38
C LEU A 666 -14.10 -5.24 -43.14
N ASP A 667 -13.81 -4.95 -44.41
CA ASP A 667 -12.83 -5.69 -45.22
C ASP A 667 -11.41 -5.55 -44.64
N LEU A 668 -11.05 -4.34 -44.18
CA LEU A 668 -9.78 -4.07 -43.51
C LEU A 668 -9.64 -4.90 -42.24
N TYR A 669 -10.65 -4.89 -41.35
CA TYR A 669 -10.60 -5.67 -40.10
C TYR A 669 -10.62 -7.17 -40.33
N ALA A 670 -11.40 -7.66 -41.30
CA ALA A 670 -11.38 -9.07 -41.68
C ALA A 670 -9.98 -9.51 -42.12
N ARG A 671 -9.27 -8.66 -42.89
CA ARG A 671 -7.88 -8.93 -43.27
C ARG A 671 -6.93 -8.84 -42.07
N LEU A 672 -7.04 -7.80 -41.24
CA LEU A 672 -6.21 -7.61 -40.05
C LEU A 672 -6.30 -8.82 -39.10
N PHE A 673 -7.51 -9.31 -38.80
CA PHE A 673 -7.68 -10.51 -37.98
C PHE A 673 -7.06 -11.76 -38.62
N GLY A 674 -7.09 -11.84 -39.95
CA GLY A 674 -6.37 -12.87 -40.71
C GLY A 674 -4.86 -12.87 -40.45
N GLU A 675 -4.25 -11.70 -40.32
CA GLU A 675 -2.81 -11.53 -40.05
C GLU A 675 -2.38 -12.01 -38.64
N TYR A 676 -3.32 -12.25 -37.71
CA TYR A 676 -3.03 -12.74 -36.35
C TYR A 676 -3.59 -14.14 -36.05
N LYS A 677 -4.21 -14.80 -37.05
CA LYS A 677 -4.94 -16.05 -36.83
C LYS A 677 -4.10 -17.20 -36.28
N ASP A 678 -2.83 -17.30 -36.65
CA ASP A 678 -1.90 -18.33 -36.17
C ASP A 678 -1.40 -18.11 -34.75
N ILE A 679 -1.51 -16.88 -34.22
CA ILE A 679 -1.08 -16.53 -32.86
C ILE A 679 -2.26 -16.64 -31.88
N GLY A 680 -3.46 -16.29 -32.33
CA GLY A 680 -4.65 -16.16 -31.50
C GLY A 680 -4.72 -14.81 -30.81
N LEU A 681 -5.93 -14.24 -30.71
CA LEU A 681 -6.23 -13.02 -29.97
C LEU A 681 -7.26 -13.32 -28.90
N ASP A 682 -7.00 -12.88 -27.67
CA ASP A 682 -7.92 -12.97 -26.54
C ASP A 682 -8.63 -11.64 -26.28
N TYR A 683 -8.03 -10.51 -26.66
CA TYR A 683 -8.59 -9.17 -26.44
C TYR A 683 -8.67 -8.33 -27.72
N LEU A 684 -9.76 -7.59 -27.86
CA LEU A 684 -9.90 -6.46 -28.76
C LEU A 684 -10.33 -5.23 -27.94
N VAL A 685 -9.50 -4.20 -27.93
CA VAL A 685 -9.79 -2.89 -27.33
C VAL A 685 -10.15 -1.92 -28.46
N CYS A 686 -11.42 -1.53 -28.54
CA CYS A 686 -11.88 -0.54 -29.51
C CYS A 686 -11.62 0.89 -28.97
N TRP A 687 -10.95 1.73 -29.75
CA TRP A 687 -10.48 3.06 -29.34
C TRP A 687 -11.22 4.21 -30.05
N PRO A 688 -11.70 5.26 -29.34
CA PRO A 688 -12.58 6.28 -29.93
C PRO A 688 -11.86 7.47 -30.57
N TYR A 689 -10.94 8.12 -29.83
CA TYR A 689 -10.30 9.41 -30.15
C TYR A 689 -8.77 9.26 -30.30
N ASP A 690 -8.02 10.36 -30.30
CA ASP A 690 -6.64 10.57 -30.83
C ASP A 690 -6.56 10.50 -32.34
N GLU A 691 -7.06 9.40 -32.88
CA GLU A 691 -6.96 9.10 -34.30
C GLU A 691 -8.32 8.81 -34.93
N GLY A 692 -9.37 8.52 -34.14
CA GLY A 692 -10.71 8.18 -34.62
C GLY A 692 -11.69 9.36 -34.66
N GLY A 693 -12.87 9.14 -35.23
CA GLY A 693 -13.96 10.13 -35.26
C GLY A 693 -14.58 10.40 -36.62
N CYS A 694 -15.87 10.80 -36.61
CA CYS A 694 -16.56 11.31 -37.79
C CYS A 694 -17.61 12.35 -37.38
N GLY A 695 -17.47 13.58 -37.87
CA GLY A 695 -18.32 14.72 -37.56
C GLY A 695 -19.61 14.83 -38.39
N CYS A 696 -19.96 13.82 -39.20
CA CYS A 696 -21.19 13.88 -39.98
C CYS A 696 -22.44 13.69 -39.08
N ALA A 697 -23.59 14.22 -39.50
CA ALA A 697 -24.82 14.16 -38.70
C ALA A 697 -25.31 12.73 -38.42
N ALA A 698 -24.97 11.77 -39.29
CA ALA A 698 -25.29 10.36 -39.06
C ALA A 698 -24.42 9.74 -37.96
N CYS A 699 -23.17 10.21 -37.80
CA CYS A 699 -22.20 9.65 -36.85
C CYS A 699 -22.18 10.36 -35.49
N ALA A 700 -22.54 11.64 -35.43
CA ALA A 700 -22.48 12.43 -34.21
C ALA A 700 -23.65 12.14 -33.22
N PRO A 701 -23.41 12.23 -31.89
CA PRO A 701 -22.10 12.27 -31.23
C PRO A 701 -21.35 10.95 -31.44
N TRP A 702 -20.05 11.05 -31.77
CA TRP A 702 -19.25 9.91 -32.22
C TRP A 702 -19.25 8.77 -31.20
N GLY A 703 -18.88 9.05 -29.95
CA GLY A 703 -18.77 8.07 -28.87
C GLY A 703 -20.09 7.44 -28.44
N ALA A 704 -21.21 8.14 -28.61
CA ALA A 704 -22.54 7.59 -28.28
C ALA A 704 -23.17 6.76 -29.41
N LYS A 705 -22.78 6.98 -30.67
CA LYS A 705 -23.56 6.52 -31.83
C LYS A 705 -22.75 5.66 -32.79
N ALA A 706 -21.96 6.27 -33.67
CA ALA A 706 -21.29 5.53 -34.73
C ALA A 706 -20.12 4.68 -34.22
N PHE A 707 -19.40 5.14 -33.20
CA PHE A 707 -18.29 4.37 -32.65
C PHE A 707 -18.75 3.05 -32.02
N PRO A 708 -19.69 3.00 -31.06
CA PRO A 708 -20.15 1.73 -30.51
C PRO A 708 -20.81 0.82 -31.56
N ALA A 709 -21.54 1.41 -32.52
CA ALA A 709 -22.18 0.65 -33.60
C ALA A 709 -21.15 -0.05 -34.51
N LEU A 710 -20.09 0.66 -34.91
CA LEU A 710 -19.01 0.10 -35.71
C LEU A 710 -18.19 -0.92 -34.90
N SER A 711 -17.83 -0.59 -33.65
CA SER A 711 -17.11 -1.48 -32.74
C SER A 711 -17.83 -2.81 -32.57
N ARG A 712 -19.17 -2.81 -32.50
CA ARG A 712 -19.97 -4.03 -32.45
C ARG A 712 -19.83 -4.90 -33.71
N GLN A 713 -19.77 -4.29 -34.88
CA GLN A 713 -19.58 -5.04 -36.15
C GLN A 713 -18.17 -5.63 -36.23
N VAL A 714 -17.16 -4.84 -35.86
CA VAL A 714 -15.76 -5.30 -35.79
C VAL A 714 -15.61 -6.42 -34.75
N ALA A 715 -16.27 -6.31 -33.60
CA ALA A 715 -16.33 -7.34 -32.58
C ALA A 715 -16.94 -8.65 -33.09
N ALA A 716 -18.00 -8.57 -33.90
CA ALA A 716 -18.61 -9.76 -34.50
C ALA A 716 -17.66 -10.45 -35.50
N LEU A 717 -16.92 -9.68 -36.31
CA LEU A 717 -15.86 -10.23 -37.18
C LEU A 717 -14.73 -10.86 -36.36
N GLY A 718 -14.31 -10.18 -35.29
CA GLY A 718 -13.30 -10.66 -34.36
C GLY A 718 -13.70 -11.99 -33.74
N ARG A 719 -14.91 -12.11 -33.19
CA ARG A 719 -15.44 -13.35 -32.60
C ARG A 719 -15.65 -14.47 -33.63
N ALA A 720 -15.94 -14.13 -34.88
CA ALA A 720 -15.97 -15.12 -35.96
C ALA A 720 -14.59 -15.70 -36.26
N ALA A 721 -13.52 -14.93 -36.08
CA ALA A 721 -12.13 -15.39 -36.22
C ALA A 721 -11.58 -16.05 -34.93
N PHE A 722 -12.01 -15.56 -33.77
CA PHE A 722 -11.52 -15.92 -32.43
C PHE A 722 -12.72 -16.07 -31.47
N PRO A 723 -13.27 -17.28 -31.29
CA PRO A 723 -14.53 -17.49 -30.56
C PRO A 723 -14.57 -16.95 -29.12
N ASP A 724 -13.43 -16.98 -28.42
CA ASP A 724 -13.31 -16.55 -27.02
C ASP A 724 -12.81 -15.10 -26.86
N LEU A 725 -12.85 -14.31 -27.95
CA LEU A 725 -12.38 -12.92 -27.95
C LEU A 725 -13.22 -12.05 -26.99
N GLN A 726 -12.53 -11.47 -26.01
CA GLN A 726 -13.07 -10.46 -25.12
C GLN A 726 -12.96 -9.08 -25.76
N VAL A 727 -14.04 -8.31 -25.69
CA VAL A 727 -14.16 -6.99 -26.35
C VAL A 727 -14.31 -5.90 -25.29
N ILE A 728 -13.36 -4.98 -25.28
CA ILE A 728 -13.30 -3.84 -24.36
C ILE A 728 -13.55 -2.57 -25.16
N LEU A 729 -14.49 -1.73 -24.72
CA LEU A 729 -14.74 -0.43 -25.33
C LEU A 729 -14.04 0.67 -24.53
N SER A 730 -13.14 1.41 -25.19
CA SER A 730 -12.52 2.59 -24.59
C SER A 730 -13.46 3.80 -24.68
N THR A 731 -13.49 4.59 -23.60
CA THR A 731 -14.18 5.88 -23.50
C THR A 731 -13.19 7.04 -23.37
N TRP A 732 -11.94 6.82 -23.80
CA TRP A 732 -10.88 7.82 -23.81
C TRP A 732 -11.40 9.14 -24.38
N LEU A 733 -11.26 10.23 -23.62
CA LEU A 733 -11.68 11.59 -23.97
C LEU A 733 -13.17 11.82 -24.30
N TYR A 734 -14.05 10.96 -23.78
CA TYR A 734 -15.50 11.22 -23.86
C TYR A 734 -15.87 12.52 -23.15
N ASP A 735 -16.78 13.27 -23.76
CA ASP A 735 -17.32 14.53 -23.21
C ASP A 735 -16.25 15.60 -22.92
N LEU A 736 -15.19 15.62 -23.74
CA LEU A 736 -14.18 16.68 -23.77
C LEU A 736 -14.18 17.39 -25.15
N PRO A 737 -15.09 18.37 -25.39
CA PRO A 737 -16.03 18.99 -24.45
C PRO A 737 -17.35 18.21 -24.31
N PRO A 738 -18.20 18.55 -23.31
CA PRO A 738 -19.45 17.85 -23.07
C PRO A 738 -20.34 17.78 -24.32
N SER A 739 -20.72 16.58 -24.72
CA SER A 739 -21.55 16.32 -25.90
C SER A 739 -22.60 15.22 -25.70
N GLY A 740 -22.70 14.66 -24.49
CA GLY A 740 -23.68 13.64 -24.10
C GLY A 740 -23.24 12.22 -24.47
N GLU A 741 -21.93 11.98 -24.57
CA GLU A 741 -21.40 10.70 -25.03
C GLU A 741 -21.59 9.61 -23.99
N TRP A 742 -21.34 9.93 -22.72
CA TRP A 742 -21.55 9.00 -21.63
C TRP A 742 -23.02 8.62 -21.45
N GLU A 743 -23.94 9.58 -21.49
CA GLU A 743 -25.37 9.32 -21.40
C GLU A 743 -25.86 8.51 -22.61
N GLY A 744 -25.40 8.86 -23.80
CA GLY A 744 -25.75 8.14 -25.02
C GLY A 744 -25.24 6.70 -25.03
N LEU A 745 -23.99 6.47 -24.61
CA LEU A 745 -23.42 5.14 -24.47
C LEU A 745 -24.21 4.32 -23.44
N SER A 746 -24.48 4.90 -22.26
CA SER A 746 -25.22 4.22 -21.19
C SER A 746 -26.61 3.79 -21.64
N ALA A 747 -27.37 4.70 -22.26
CA ALA A 747 -28.70 4.40 -22.81
C ALA A 747 -28.67 3.36 -23.95
N GLY A 748 -27.56 3.28 -24.69
CA GLY A 748 -27.33 2.25 -25.70
C GLY A 748 -27.08 0.87 -25.08
N LEU A 749 -26.18 0.80 -24.10
CA LEU A 749 -25.78 -0.46 -23.46
C LEU A 749 -26.86 -1.03 -22.54
N GLU A 750 -27.73 -0.20 -21.95
CA GLU A 750 -28.93 -0.67 -21.26
C GLU A 750 -29.85 -1.53 -22.15
N LYS A 751 -29.84 -1.29 -23.47
CA LYS A 751 -30.63 -2.06 -24.42
C LYS A 751 -29.92 -3.34 -24.85
N ASP A 752 -28.60 -3.25 -25.07
CA ASP A 752 -27.79 -4.36 -25.55
C ASP A 752 -26.30 -4.16 -25.23
N ALA A 753 -25.85 -4.77 -24.13
CA ALA A 753 -24.45 -4.83 -23.73
C ALA A 753 -23.79 -6.18 -24.03
N ALA A 754 -24.52 -7.17 -24.57
CA ALA A 754 -24.04 -8.56 -24.65
C ALA A 754 -22.84 -8.76 -25.59
N TRP A 755 -22.52 -7.76 -26.41
CA TRP A 755 -21.36 -7.77 -27.29
C TRP A 755 -20.08 -7.26 -26.61
N LEU A 756 -20.15 -6.69 -25.41
CA LEU A 756 -19.01 -6.17 -24.65
C LEU A 756 -18.70 -7.00 -23.40
N ASP A 757 -17.42 -7.04 -23.06
CA ASP A 757 -16.89 -7.71 -21.87
C ASP A 757 -16.31 -6.71 -20.83
N GLY A 758 -16.11 -5.45 -21.22
CA GLY A 758 -15.66 -4.41 -20.29
C GLY A 758 -15.61 -3.01 -20.89
N ILE A 759 -15.45 -2.02 -20.01
CA ILE A 759 -15.28 -0.60 -20.34
C ILE A 759 -13.89 -0.17 -19.86
N LEU A 760 -13.12 0.46 -20.73
CA LEU A 760 -11.85 1.08 -20.38
C LEU A 760 -12.04 2.60 -20.34
N CYS A 761 -11.78 3.20 -19.19
CA CYS A 761 -12.08 4.59 -18.91
C CYS A 761 -10.87 5.29 -18.29
N ASP A 762 -10.42 6.37 -18.91
CA ASP A 762 -9.42 7.28 -18.34
C ASP A 762 -9.37 8.58 -19.16
N ASP A 763 -8.60 9.56 -18.67
CA ASP A 763 -8.27 10.78 -19.41
C ASP A 763 -6.82 11.26 -19.09
N HIS A 764 -6.44 12.44 -19.60
CA HIS A 764 -5.08 12.99 -19.38
C HIS A 764 -4.81 13.54 -17.97
N PHE A 765 -5.83 13.72 -17.14
CA PHE A 765 -5.82 14.50 -15.90
C PHE A 765 -6.26 13.69 -14.68
N ASP A 766 -7.57 13.61 -14.46
CA ASP A 766 -8.25 13.03 -13.30
C ASP A 766 -9.23 11.97 -13.82
N PHE A 767 -9.56 10.97 -13.00
CA PHE A 767 -10.45 9.92 -13.48
C PHE A 767 -11.83 10.50 -13.87
N PRO A 768 -12.40 10.14 -15.04
CA PRO A 768 -13.67 10.68 -15.49
C PRO A 768 -14.78 10.55 -14.44
N ARG A 769 -15.51 11.65 -14.20
CA ARG A 769 -16.53 11.72 -13.14
C ARG A 769 -17.74 10.83 -13.37
N TYR A 770 -18.17 10.66 -14.61
CA TYR A 770 -19.40 9.93 -14.94
C TYR A 770 -19.48 8.53 -14.30
N PRO A 771 -18.52 7.61 -14.49
CA PRO A 771 -18.56 6.29 -13.84
C PRO A 771 -18.42 6.35 -12.31
N LEU A 772 -17.85 7.41 -11.75
CA LEU A 772 -17.78 7.60 -10.29
C LEU A 772 -19.15 7.98 -9.71
N ASP A 773 -19.88 8.84 -10.41
CA ASP A 773 -21.13 9.45 -9.96
C ASP A 773 -22.38 8.61 -10.33
N HIS A 774 -22.35 7.93 -11.48
CA HIS A 774 -23.50 7.19 -12.04
C HIS A 774 -23.31 5.66 -12.05
N GLY A 775 -22.11 5.17 -11.77
CA GLY A 775 -21.74 3.77 -11.94
C GLY A 775 -21.37 3.45 -13.39
N VAL A 776 -20.89 2.22 -13.60
CA VAL A 776 -20.39 1.76 -14.91
C VAL A 776 -21.58 1.38 -15.80
N PRO A 777 -21.62 1.81 -17.07
CA PRO A 777 -22.68 1.43 -18.00
C PRO A 777 -22.92 -0.08 -18.01
N ALA A 778 -24.20 -0.48 -17.87
CA ALA A 778 -24.65 -1.87 -17.80
C ALA A 778 -23.99 -2.75 -16.71
N GLY A 779 -23.29 -2.17 -15.73
CA GLY A 779 -22.59 -2.93 -14.68
C GLY A 779 -21.40 -3.76 -15.18
N LEU A 780 -20.84 -3.40 -16.34
CA LEU A 780 -19.67 -4.08 -16.91
C LEU A 780 -18.41 -3.89 -16.04
N PRO A 781 -17.42 -4.78 -16.14
CA PRO A 781 -16.08 -4.55 -15.58
C PRO A 781 -15.49 -3.21 -16.06
N LEU A 782 -14.86 -2.48 -15.14
CA LEU A 782 -14.21 -1.21 -15.42
C LEU A 782 -12.69 -1.36 -15.33
N TYR A 783 -12.02 -0.92 -16.37
CA TYR A 783 -10.57 -0.88 -16.47
C TYR A 783 -10.10 0.57 -16.62
N ASN A 784 -8.91 0.88 -16.11
CA ASN A 784 -8.29 2.18 -16.32
C ASN A 784 -7.16 2.13 -17.37
N PHE A 785 -6.72 3.30 -17.79
CA PHE A 785 -5.66 3.51 -18.76
C PHE A 785 -4.80 4.71 -18.33
N PRO A 786 -4.12 4.60 -17.18
CA PRO A 786 -3.45 5.75 -16.60
C PRO A 786 -2.32 6.20 -17.51
N GLU A 787 -2.25 7.51 -17.72
CA GLU A 787 -1.17 8.15 -18.49
C GLU A 787 0.15 8.09 -17.73
N ILE A 788 1.00 7.09 -18.03
CA ILE A 788 2.29 6.89 -17.34
C ILE A 788 3.53 7.41 -18.07
N SER A 789 3.39 7.91 -19.30
CA SER A 789 4.52 8.30 -20.16
C SER A 789 4.67 9.81 -20.36
N MET A 790 3.57 10.53 -20.58
CA MET A 790 3.55 11.87 -21.17
C MET A 790 3.34 13.01 -20.16
N TRP A 791 2.79 12.71 -18.99
CA TRP A 791 2.21 13.74 -18.12
C TRP A 791 3.23 14.82 -17.71
N GLY A 792 2.94 16.07 -18.06
CA GLY A 792 3.68 17.25 -17.59
C GLY A 792 5.10 17.44 -18.16
N ARG A 793 5.60 16.58 -19.06
CA ARG A 793 6.94 16.74 -19.65
C ARG A 793 6.99 16.37 -21.13
N SER A 794 7.75 17.15 -21.90
CA SER A 794 8.05 16.90 -23.32
C SER A 794 9.52 17.19 -23.64
N PRO A 795 10.23 16.33 -24.39
CA PRO A 795 9.76 15.05 -24.96
C PRO A 795 9.47 13.97 -23.89
N TRP A 796 8.56 13.05 -24.19
CA TRP A 796 8.14 11.93 -23.34
C TRP A 796 9.34 11.03 -23.06
N GLY A 797 9.65 10.80 -21.79
CA GLY A 797 10.83 10.02 -21.36
C GLY A 797 12.19 10.63 -21.69
N GLY A 798 12.24 11.74 -22.42
CA GLY A 798 13.49 12.26 -22.97
C GLY A 798 14.46 12.89 -21.97
N TYR A 799 14.11 12.90 -20.69
CA TYR A 799 14.97 13.35 -19.58
C TYR A 799 15.37 12.20 -18.64
N GLY A 800 15.11 10.93 -19.01
CA GLY A 800 15.38 9.76 -18.18
C GLY A 800 14.12 9.16 -17.59
N ALA A 801 14.25 8.48 -16.44
CA ALA A 801 13.11 7.88 -15.75
C ALA A 801 12.03 8.91 -15.37
N ASN A 802 10.77 8.46 -15.33
CA ASN A 802 9.60 9.27 -15.02
C ASN A 802 8.86 8.80 -13.73
N PRO A 803 9.52 8.65 -12.58
CA PRO A 803 8.84 8.14 -11.39
C PRO A 803 7.83 9.17 -10.86
N LEU A 804 6.55 8.80 -10.83
CA LEU A 804 5.44 9.64 -10.32
C LEU A 804 4.53 8.85 -9.34
N PRO A 805 5.10 8.20 -8.31
CA PRO A 805 4.34 7.31 -7.44
C PRO A 805 3.20 8.00 -6.68
N ALA A 806 3.40 9.19 -6.13
CA ALA A 806 2.36 9.89 -5.38
C ALA A 806 1.19 10.30 -6.28
N ARG A 807 1.47 10.69 -7.53
CA ARG A 807 0.43 10.96 -8.54
C ARG A 807 -0.41 9.72 -8.80
N TYR A 808 0.21 8.58 -9.08
CA TYR A 808 -0.56 7.35 -9.41
C TYR A 808 -1.28 6.78 -8.20
N GLU A 809 -0.75 6.95 -6.99
CA GLU A 809 -1.49 6.66 -5.76
C GLU A 809 -2.74 7.55 -5.64
N GLY A 810 -2.62 8.84 -5.93
CA GLY A 810 -3.75 9.77 -5.96
C GLY A 810 -4.85 9.33 -6.94
N LEU A 811 -4.49 8.97 -8.17
CA LEU A 811 -5.42 8.47 -9.18
C LEU A 811 -6.04 7.13 -8.80
N TRP A 812 -5.25 6.22 -8.22
CA TRP A 812 -5.74 4.94 -7.72
C TRP A 812 -6.78 5.12 -6.60
N ARG A 813 -6.51 6.02 -5.65
CA ARG A 813 -7.45 6.33 -4.55
C ARG A 813 -8.80 6.87 -5.03
N GLN A 814 -8.86 7.59 -6.16
CA GLN A 814 -10.13 8.05 -6.75
C GLN A 814 -11.01 6.87 -7.21
N THR A 815 -10.39 5.75 -7.57
CA THR A 815 -11.03 4.57 -8.18
C THR A 815 -11.02 3.34 -7.27
N TRP A 816 -10.67 3.53 -6.00
CA TRP A 816 -10.52 2.46 -5.01
C TRP A 816 -11.73 1.52 -4.97
N GLY A 817 -11.47 0.22 -5.13
CA GLY A 817 -12.50 -0.82 -5.11
C GLY A 817 -13.42 -0.88 -6.33
N LYS A 818 -13.27 0.01 -7.32
CA LYS A 818 -14.12 0.07 -8.52
C LYS A 818 -13.54 -0.63 -9.75
N LEU A 819 -12.21 -0.71 -9.86
CA LEU A 819 -11.53 -1.25 -11.03
C LEU A 819 -11.32 -2.76 -10.93
N ASP A 820 -11.41 -3.45 -12.08
CA ASP A 820 -11.05 -4.86 -12.26
C ASP A 820 -9.70 -5.02 -13.00
N GLY A 821 -8.85 -3.99 -12.90
CA GLY A 821 -7.53 -3.92 -13.52
C GLY A 821 -7.38 -2.75 -14.48
N GLY A 822 -6.44 -2.86 -15.42
CA GLY A 822 -6.12 -1.80 -16.35
C GLY A 822 -4.99 -2.12 -17.32
N MET A 823 -4.72 -1.12 -18.15
CA MET A 823 -3.68 -1.13 -19.17
C MET A 823 -2.94 0.22 -19.14
N PRO A 824 -1.86 0.40 -18.39
CA PRO A 824 -1.16 1.68 -18.32
C PRO A 824 -0.62 2.11 -19.69
N TYR A 825 -0.81 3.38 -20.09
CA TYR A 825 -0.30 3.91 -21.35
C TYR A 825 1.23 3.95 -21.33
N SER A 826 1.89 3.26 -22.27
CA SER A 826 3.34 3.13 -22.28
C SER A 826 3.94 3.33 -23.67
N GLU A 827 4.92 4.23 -23.75
CA GLU A 827 5.73 4.52 -24.93
C GLU A 827 7.14 3.91 -24.86
N GLY A 828 7.55 3.37 -23.71
CA GLY A 828 8.81 2.65 -23.60
C GLY A 828 9.15 2.17 -22.20
N ILE A 829 10.43 2.28 -21.83
CA ILE A 829 10.99 1.75 -20.58
C ILE A 829 11.19 2.81 -19.50
N PHE A 830 10.99 4.10 -19.80
CA PHE A 830 11.25 5.19 -18.86
C PHE A 830 10.20 5.33 -17.75
N GLU A 831 9.02 4.74 -17.94
CA GLU A 831 7.95 4.64 -16.94
C GLU A 831 7.93 3.30 -16.17
N ASP A 832 9.03 2.53 -16.17
CA ASP A 832 9.05 1.18 -15.61
C ASP A 832 8.60 1.08 -14.14
N MET A 833 9.06 2.01 -13.30
CA MET A 833 8.63 2.09 -11.89
C MET A 833 7.11 2.31 -11.79
N ASN A 834 6.52 3.11 -12.68
CA ASN A 834 5.09 3.37 -12.68
C ASN A 834 4.31 2.12 -13.13
N LYS A 835 4.85 1.34 -14.07
CA LYS A 835 4.26 0.03 -14.44
C LYS A 835 4.22 -0.91 -13.25
N ALA A 836 5.32 -1.05 -12.51
CA ALA A 836 5.38 -1.88 -11.32
C ALA A 836 4.35 -1.44 -10.26
N VAL A 837 4.19 -0.13 -10.05
CA VAL A 837 3.16 0.43 -9.15
C VAL A 837 1.74 0.10 -9.65
N CYS A 838 1.44 0.34 -10.92
CA CYS A 838 0.11 0.06 -11.47
C CYS A 838 -0.24 -1.43 -11.42
N PHE A 839 0.68 -2.32 -11.86
CA PHE A 839 0.45 -3.76 -11.78
C PHE A 839 0.29 -4.24 -10.35
N ARG A 840 0.95 -3.60 -9.39
CA ARG A 840 0.77 -3.93 -7.98
C ARG A 840 -0.60 -3.51 -7.46
N PHE A 841 -1.13 -2.35 -7.86
CA PHE A 841 -2.49 -1.95 -7.55
C PHE A 841 -3.54 -2.90 -8.13
N TYR A 842 -3.34 -3.38 -9.37
CA TYR A 842 -4.25 -4.36 -9.97
C TYR A 842 -4.15 -5.74 -9.33
N TRP A 843 -2.98 -6.10 -8.78
CA TRP A 843 -2.80 -7.35 -8.06
C TRP A 843 -3.44 -7.30 -6.67
N ASP A 844 -3.15 -6.25 -5.91
CA ASP A 844 -3.58 -6.06 -4.51
C ASP A 844 -4.10 -4.63 -4.39
N ARG A 845 -5.43 -4.47 -4.29
CA ARG A 845 -6.06 -3.14 -4.25
C ARG A 845 -5.62 -2.37 -3.01
N ASP A 846 -5.25 -3.08 -1.95
CA ASP A 846 -4.76 -2.53 -0.69
C ASP A 846 -3.24 -2.24 -0.70
N ALA A 847 -2.57 -2.40 -1.85
CA ALA A 847 -1.14 -2.21 -1.94
C ALA A 847 -0.70 -0.77 -1.63
N LEU A 848 0.33 -0.67 -0.79
CA LEU A 848 1.00 0.59 -0.51
C LEU A 848 2.06 0.88 -1.58
N THR A 849 2.02 2.08 -2.15
CA THR A 849 2.96 2.54 -3.18
C THR A 849 4.41 2.49 -2.69
N GLU A 850 4.68 2.99 -1.47
CA GLU A 850 6.03 3.00 -0.91
C GLU A 850 6.58 1.59 -0.66
N ALA A 851 5.75 0.65 -0.19
CA ALA A 851 6.14 -0.76 -0.02
C ALA A 851 6.48 -1.40 -1.38
N THR A 852 5.68 -1.09 -2.40
CA THR A 852 5.89 -1.56 -3.78
C THR A 852 7.21 -1.04 -4.34
N LEU A 853 7.47 0.26 -4.20
CA LEU A 853 8.72 0.86 -4.65
C LEU A 853 9.92 0.35 -3.86
N ARG A 854 9.79 0.12 -2.55
CA ARG A 854 10.86 -0.47 -1.74
C ARG A 854 11.21 -1.88 -2.22
N GLU A 855 10.21 -2.70 -2.54
CA GLU A 855 10.41 -4.03 -3.15
C GLU A 855 11.08 -3.90 -4.52
N TYR A 856 10.60 -2.99 -5.38
CA TYR A 856 11.18 -2.73 -6.70
C TYR A 856 12.66 -2.32 -6.59
N VAL A 857 12.97 -1.33 -5.76
CA VAL A 857 14.33 -0.79 -5.57
C VAL A 857 15.26 -1.83 -4.96
N SER A 858 14.75 -2.62 -4.00
CA SER A 858 15.51 -3.71 -3.40
C SER A 858 15.87 -4.78 -4.43
N TYR A 859 14.92 -5.12 -5.31
CA TYR A 859 15.08 -6.16 -6.33
C TYR A 859 15.94 -5.71 -7.51
N GLU A 860 15.60 -4.59 -8.15
CA GLU A 860 16.24 -4.10 -9.37
C GLU A 860 17.58 -3.44 -9.11
N PHE A 861 17.82 -2.94 -7.89
CA PHE A 861 19.05 -2.26 -7.51
C PHE A 861 19.77 -2.96 -6.36
N SER A 862 19.37 -2.66 -5.12
CA SER A 862 19.92 -3.27 -3.91
C SER A 862 19.11 -2.82 -2.68
N PRO A 863 18.85 -3.69 -1.70
CA PRO A 863 18.24 -3.31 -0.43
C PRO A 863 19.07 -2.26 0.33
N ALA A 864 20.40 -2.23 0.12
CA ALA A 864 21.31 -1.33 0.81
C ALA A 864 21.15 0.15 0.40
N VAL A 865 20.54 0.41 -0.77
CA VAL A 865 20.31 1.78 -1.26
C VAL A 865 18.84 2.18 -1.22
N ALA A 866 17.97 1.34 -0.65
CA ALA A 866 16.52 1.51 -0.77
C ALA A 866 16.04 2.86 -0.22
N ASP A 867 16.49 3.25 0.97
CA ASP A 867 16.08 4.52 1.59
C ASP A 867 16.55 5.74 0.78
N ASP A 868 17.80 5.73 0.31
CA ASP A 868 18.38 6.83 -0.47
C ASP A 868 17.66 6.99 -1.82
N VAL A 869 17.37 5.88 -2.50
CA VAL A 869 16.67 5.90 -3.81
C VAL A 869 15.21 6.32 -3.65
N LEU A 870 14.50 5.84 -2.62
CA LEU A 870 13.12 6.25 -2.36
C LEU A 870 13.04 7.75 -2.02
N ALA A 871 13.98 8.27 -1.23
CA ALA A 871 14.06 9.69 -0.95
C ALA A 871 14.35 10.51 -2.23
N ALA A 872 15.26 10.04 -3.09
CA ALA A 872 15.53 10.70 -4.37
C ALA A 872 14.30 10.70 -5.29
N VAL A 873 13.56 9.60 -5.37
CA VAL A 873 12.32 9.49 -6.16
C VAL A 873 11.28 10.50 -5.69
N ARG A 874 11.06 10.65 -4.38
CA ARG A 874 10.15 11.67 -3.82
C ARG A 874 10.55 13.08 -4.24
N LEU A 875 11.84 13.42 -4.12
CA LEU A 875 12.34 14.73 -4.51
C LEU A 875 12.25 14.99 -6.02
N LEU A 876 12.44 13.97 -6.86
CA LEU A 876 12.27 14.06 -8.31
C LEU A 876 10.81 14.31 -8.72
N GLU A 877 9.86 13.67 -8.03
CA GLU A 877 8.43 13.90 -8.21
C GLU A 877 8.01 15.30 -7.71
N GLU A 878 8.49 15.73 -6.56
CA GLU A 878 8.24 17.08 -6.04
C GLU A 878 8.78 18.18 -6.96
N ALA A 879 9.91 17.91 -7.64
CA ALA A 879 10.51 18.80 -8.64
C ALA A 879 10.02 18.52 -10.07
N TRP A 880 8.91 17.80 -10.25
CA TRP A 880 8.46 17.34 -11.56
C TRP A 880 8.17 18.49 -12.52
N GLN A 881 7.41 19.49 -12.07
CA GLN A 881 6.99 20.64 -12.87
C GLN A 881 8.02 21.77 -12.86
N GLU A 882 8.77 21.92 -11.76
CA GLU A 882 9.74 23.00 -11.59
C GLU A 882 11.03 22.45 -10.95
N ARG A 883 12.14 22.52 -11.70
CA ARG A 883 13.46 22.10 -11.20
C ARG A 883 14.03 23.15 -10.26
N GLY A 884 14.85 22.71 -9.32
CA GLY A 884 15.44 23.62 -8.33
C GLY A 884 16.34 22.91 -7.32
N PRO A 885 16.44 23.42 -6.08
CA PRO A 885 17.29 22.83 -5.04
C PRO A 885 17.00 21.35 -4.77
N LYS A 886 15.72 20.94 -4.83
CA LYS A 886 15.31 19.53 -4.68
C LYS A 886 15.88 18.62 -5.78
N SER A 887 16.01 19.12 -7.01
CA SER A 887 16.64 18.38 -8.12
C SER A 887 18.12 18.10 -7.85
N VAL A 888 18.80 19.06 -7.23
CA VAL A 888 20.21 18.92 -6.82
C VAL A 888 20.34 17.93 -5.67
N GLU A 889 19.48 18.02 -4.65
CA GLU A 889 19.47 17.10 -3.51
C GLU A 889 19.18 15.67 -3.93
N ALA A 890 18.19 15.45 -4.80
CA ALA A 890 17.87 14.15 -5.37
C ALA A 890 19.09 13.52 -6.06
N PHE A 891 19.84 14.31 -6.83
CA PHE A 891 21.02 13.80 -7.52
C PHE A 891 22.17 13.43 -6.56
N GLU A 892 22.37 14.17 -5.47
CA GLU A 892 23.36 13.80 -4.46
C GLU A 892 23.03 12.47 -3.76
N LEU A 893 21.74 12.21 -3.49
CA LEU A 893 21.27 10.91 -3.01
C LEU A 893 21.53 9.79 -4.03
N LEU A 894 21.26 10.05 -5.32
CA LEU A 894 21.53 9.08 -6.39
C LEU A 894 23.04 8.80 -6.56
N LYS A 895 23.91 9.81 -6.40
CA LYS A 895 25.37 9.61 -6.40
C LYS A 895 25.85 8.76 -5.22
N LYS A 896 25.28 9.00 -4.03
CA LYS A 896 25.56 8.18 -2.84
C LYS A 896 25.15 6.73 -3.07
N ALA A 897 23.95 6.50 -3.60
CA ALA A 897 23.46 5.17 -3.94
C ALA A 897 24.32 4.51 -5.03
N ASP A 898 24.69 5.21 -6.10
CA ASP A 898 25.52 4.71 -7.20
C ASP A 898 26.84 4.08 -6.73
N ALA A 899 27.46 4.67 -5.70
CA ALA A 899 28.70 4.17 -5.11
C ALA A 899 28.54 2.84 -4.34
N ALA A 900 27.32 2.53 -3.86
CA ALA A 900 27.00 1.35 -3.07
C ALA A 900 26.35 0.22 -3.90
N LEU A 901 26.08 0.44 -5.19
CA LEU A 901 25.43 -0.54 -6.05
C LEU A 901 26.35 -1.69 -6.47
N PRO A 902 25.84 -2.92 -6.59
CA PRO A 902 26.54 -3.99 -7.26
C PRO A 902 26.71 -3.67 -8.76
N GLN A 903 27.77 -4.20 -9.36
CA GLN A 903 28.13 -3.89 -10.76
C GLN A 903 27.00 -4.17 -11.75
N TRP A 904 26.27 -5.27 -11.57
CA TRP A 904 25.16 -5.65 -12.45
C TRP A 904 24.03 -4.61 -12.43
N ALA A 905 23.73 -4.04 -11.26
CA ALA A 905 22.68 -3.02 -11.10
C ALA A 905 23.16 -1.68 -11.65
N ARG A 906 24.40 -1.29 -11.33
CA ARG A 906 24.98 0.00 -11.73
C ARG A 906 25.06 0.16 -13.25
N GLY A 907 25.33 -0.92 -13.98
CA GLY A 907 25.33 -0.95 -15.45
C GLY A 907 23.96 -1.22 -16.07
N GLY A 908 22.93 -1.55 -15.29
CA GLY A 908 21.60 -1.87 -15.78
C GLY A 908 20.84 -0.62 -16.24
N TRP A 909 20.08 -0.73 -17.33
CA TRP A 909 19.37 0.40 -17.91
C TRP A 909 18.42 1.09 -16.91
N ARG A 910 17.74 0.32 -16.04
CA ARG A 910 16.83 0.86 -15.00
C ARG A 910 17.53 1.87 -14.09
N TRP A 911 18.74 1.53 -13.65
CA TRP A 911 19.53 2.44 -12.82
C TRP A 911 20.02 3.62 -13.64
N ARG A 912 20.54 3.36 -14.84
CA ARG A 912 21.09 4.42 -15.71
C ARG A 912 20.06 5.50 -16.03
N ILE A 913 18.83 5.13 -16.39
CA ILE A 913 17.79 6.12 -16.73
C ILE A 913 17.37 6.96 -15.51
N LEU A 914 17.40 6.40 -14.29
CA LEU A 914 17.11 7.13 -13.05
C LEU A 914 18.27 8.04 -12.67
N TYR A 915 19.50 7.55 -12.76
CA TYR A 915 20.70 8.32 -12.49
C TYR A 915 20.83 9.52 -13.45
N LEU A 916 20.61 9.28 -14.75
CA LEU A 916 20.62 10.31 -15.78
C LEU A 916 19.50 11.34 -15.57
N ARG A 917 18.32 10.92 -15.10
CA ARG A 917 17.26 11.84 -14.69
C ARG A 917 17.72 12.80 -13.61
N GLY A 918 18.32 12.28 -12.54
CA GLY A 918 18.89 13.11 -11.46
C GLY A 918 19.97 14.06 -11.98
N LEU A 919 20.89 13.56 -12.80
CA LEU A 919 21.98 14.35 -13.40
C LEU A 919 21.43 15.50 -14.24
N ILE A 920 20.54 15.21 -15.18
CA ILE A 920 19.99 16.19 -16.11
C ILE A 920 19.18 17.26 -15.37
N ASP A 921 18.30 16.85 -14.45
CA ASP A 921 17.50 17.80 -13.68
C ASP A 921 18.39 18.67 -12.76
N SER A 922 19.45 18.10 -12.18
CA SER A 922 20.41 18.84 -11.35
C SER A 922 21.23 19.84 -12.15
N GLU A 923 21.72 19.47 -13.33
CA GLU A 923 22.50 20.39 -14.20
C GLU A 923 21.64 21.54 -14.73
N LEU A 924 20.41 21.24 -15.17
CA LEU A 924 19.47 22.26 -15.65
C LEU A 924 19.05 23.22 -14.53
N ALA A 925 18.85 22.71 -13.30
CA ALA A 925 18.59 23.56 -12.14
C ALA A 925 19.75 24.54 -11.86
N ARG A 926 21.01 24.08 -12.00
CA ARG A 926 22.21 24.89 -11.71
C ARG A 926 22.52 25.93 -12.78
N ASN A 927 22.26 25.62 -14.05
CA ASN A 927 22.63 26.48 -15.17
C ASN A 927 21.48 27.40 -15.65
N GLY A 928 20.31 27.33 -15.02
CA GLY A 928 19.13 28.13 -15.35
C GLY A 928 18.40 27.63 -16.59
N GLU A 929 18.15 26.32 -16.66
CA GLU A 929 17.45 25.61 -17.76
C GLU A 929 18.13 25.72 -19.13
N LYS A 930 19.43 26.03 -19.15
CA LYS A 930 20.19 26.12 -20.41
C LYS A 930 20.51 24.73 -20.91
N MET A 931 20.01 24.42 -22.10
CA MET A 931 20.23 23.16 -22.79
C MET A 931 21.59 23.19 -23.51
N GLU A 932 22.69 23.28 -22.76
CA GLU A 932 24.07 23.35 -23.29
C GLU A 932 25.07 22.68 -22.35
N GLY A 933 26.23 22.29 -22.88
CA GLY A 933 27.34 21.70 -22.12
C GLY A 933 27.53 20.19 -22.33
N ASP A 934 28.77 19.74 -22.15
CA ASP A 934 29.18 18.37 -22.48
C ASP A 934 28.52 17.31 -21.60
N THR A 935 28.26 17.63 -20.32
CA THR A 935 27.56 16.74 -19.39
C THR A 935 26.15 16.41 -19.86
N LEU A 936 25.36 17.43 -20.22
CA LEU A 936 24.00 17.23 -20.72
C LEU A 936 24.01 16.51 -22.06
N ARG A 937 24.96 16.83 -22.95
CA ARG A 937 25.11 16.17 -24.25
C ARG A 937 25.38 14.67 -24.07
N ALA A 938 26.33 14.32 -23.22
CA ALA A 938 26.64 12.92 -22.93
C ALA A 938 25.42 12.19 -22.34
N ALA A 939 24.72 12.83 -21.40
CA ALA A 939 23.53 12.25 -20.76
C ALA A 939 22.40 11.97 -21.75
N PHE A 940 22.06 12.92 -22.63
CA PHE A 940 21.02 12.71 -23.63
C PHE A 940 21.41 11.70 -24.72
N ASN A 941 22.69 11.65 -25.11
CA ASN A 941 23.19 10.63 -26.03
C ASN A 941 23.06 9.23 -25.42
N GLU A 942 23.43 9.06 -24.15
CA GLU A 942 23.28 7.78 -23.44
C GLU A 942 21.79 7.36 -23.36
N LEU A 943 20.88 8.30 -23.06
CA LEU A 943 19.44 8.01 -23.11
C LEU A 943 18.97 7.58 -24.51
N THR A 944 19.50 8.21 -25.56
CA THR A 944 19.14 7.86 -26.94
C THR A 944 19.57 6.45 -27.29
N GLU A 945 20.76 6.04 -26.83
CA GLU A 945 21.28 4.67 -26.99
C GLU A 945 20.44 3.66 -26.21
N ILE A 946 20.15 3.92 -24.92
CA ILE A 946 19.35 3.04 -24.07
C ILE A 946 17.94 2.83 -24.64
N TYR A 947 17.32 3.88 -25.18
CA TYR A 947 15.96 3.82 -25.71
C TYR A 947 15.88 3.35 -27.16
N HIS A 948 17.02 3.12 -27.84
CA HIS A 948 17.08 2.89 -29.29
C HIS A 948 16.39 4.00 -30.11
N ALA A 949 16.50 5.25 -29.64
CA ALA A 949 15.66 6.37 -30.09
C ALA A 949 16.28 7.25 -31.18
N ALA A 950 17.29 6.78 -31.91
CA ALA A 950 17.98 7.61 -32.93
C ALA A 950 17.02 8.12 -34.02
N ASP A 951 16.17 7.22 -34.53
CA ASP A 951 15.17 7.48 -35.58
C ASP A 951 13.76 7.74 -35.01
N ALA A 952 13.65 7.84 -33.68
CA ALA A 952 12.39 8.11 -33.00
C ALA A 952 11.85 9.51 -33.30
N LEU A 953 10.52 9.65 -33.31
CA LEU A 953 9.89 10.97 -33.46
C LEU A 953 10.30 11.93 -32.33
N PRO A 954 10.33 13.25 -32.59
CA PRO A 954 10.74 14.24 -31.58
C PRO A 954 9.93 14.21 -30.28
N SER A 955 8.72 13.66 -30.27
CA SER A 955 7.88 13.50 -29.08
C SER A 955 8.41 12.47 -28.10
N VAL A 956 9.06 11.39 -28.56
CA VAL A 956 9.56 10.27 -27.74
C VAL A 956 11.09 10.14 -27.76
N ARG A 957 11.78 11.10 -28.38
CA ARG A 957 13.24 11.11 -28.49
C ARG A 957 13.87 12.03 -27.44
N PRO A 958 14.95 11.59 -26.74
CA PRO A 958 15.78 12.49 -25.95
C PRO A 958 16.28 13.71 -26.73
N ARG A 959 16.60 14.79 -26.02
CA ARG A 959 17.01 16.05 -26.64
C ARG A 959 18.37 15.92 -27.32
N VAL A 960 18.50 16.35 -28.58
CA VAL A 960 19.80 16.43 -29.26
C VAL A 960 20.42 17.80 -29.01
N LEU A 961 21.63 17.81 -28.45
CA LEU A 961 22.38 19.04 -28.19
C LEU A 961 23.45 19.27 -29.29
N PRO A 962 23.60 20.51 -29.79
CA PRO A 962 24.50 20.87 -30.90
C PRO A 962 25.95 20.86 -30.46
#